data_AF-A0A3D0S7S0-F1
#
_entry.id   AF-A0A3D0S7S0-F1
#
_cell.length_a   1.000
_cell.length_b   1.000
_cell.length_c   1.000
_cell.angle_alpha   90.00
_cell.angle_beta   90.00
_cell.angle_gamma   90.00
#
_symmetry.space_group_name_H-M   'P 1'
#
loop_
_entity.id
_entity.type
_entity.pdbx_description
1 polymer ?
#
loop_
_entity_poly.entity_id
_entity_poly.type
_entity_poly.pdbx_seq_one_letter_code
_entity_poly.pdbx_strand_id
1 'polypeptide(L)'
;MLGFLKWLGALALLLALLVGFPALLIAAVGNPWPDGGLNELSLMSNSAILGLVSLLGWFVWAQFLLCTLWEIPPALRRDPNGAATRVPIAMGGQQRFIRMLVHTVLAVGVSSTALLGSHASTANAAPATPLAPVAQVTNHAPSADLHTSPAATPVEATPDAADRGAGTLRVVSEKGDTLWGLAETHLGDGFRWQEIAELNQGRVMPDGRTFNNPRSIEPGWDLLLPADAINLPGDHAPANPTQAVVEPGDTLSGISAETGVENWQELYEANKDVIGDDPDLIYPGQVLVLPGTDTVDPAVEPAPETDPRHRPERQSPDDQSNGGAHDPQDRDGGAGEGGGAVNEAGTDQTEVPVETEQVAAGPTDEADAEEGGITALRALLASAALLSAGALGLVITNRRRQFRQRPIGRTIASTPDELLEVEQAILEHGTEAQEDAVFIDRALRHVAASCKAAGSRLPQVGAAVLGDEDLTLLFTDPAPSEVPEGWTATDDARAWMLARWTFLEEDLDAQPAPYPALVSVGLDGGGRTWYLDLETLGLCGIGGEPEQVAGLARFMVAELAVNKWAEGCEVLLADQFAAETVRLNPARLRQVERSDALARAAVLTGEMGEVEENLGADVLSRRRDGLLLDTTNPVVVVLASRPGGEFVADVAARDRSRVVVVHGDEEAPAVELAGDGMAYLPMWGISVHAFTMQPEQAAPMADLIAATRSLEDEPVPDSQSDDGPLGKYARADGSLREEYTAPRRTEGNDPSSQLPEADEVYLATAATTAEDLAAIAPSVPAQIREEIAALDPTLDQDVADWFDESCPRPKVHLLGPVSVSALNGGDPSAIDNAGGTVSFIAYLACQDHGVTGERAAAAFGWKTQKTVQNRATNARFLLGTRPDGSDWLPDASMSSGARRGSTPTYELLKGAGGILTSPDLFVRLKLRAQARGEGCEEDLVTALSLITGAPFEAATESRFKWLFKPGQQRHDEILVGAVHDAAHTLATRAVAEGRTDLVRVACDAARLANPHADIAWLDQAAAVEAESGRAAAGELVREQVLDRLDEDLPSRSEKVVEQREWGAAG
;
A
#
# COMPACT_ATOMS: atom_id res chain seq x y z
N MET A 1 -48.95 9.99 -4.38
CA MET A 1 -48.39 11.26 -4.90
C MET A 1 -46.94 11.11 -5.35
N LEU A 2 -45.99 10.80 -4.46
CA LEU A 2 -44.54 10.74 -4.78
C LEU A 2 -44.18 9.94 -6.05
N GLY A 3 -44.73 8.73 -6.21
CA GLY A 3 -44.48 7.90 -7.42
C GLY A 3 -44.98 8.51 -8.74
N PHE A 4 -45.99 9.39 -8.70
CA PHE A 4 -46.46 10.10 -9.90
C PHE A 4 -45.53 11.27 -10.27
N LEU A 5 -44.90 11.92 -9.28
CA LEU A 5 -43.82 12.90 -9.55
C LEU A 5 -42.58 12.21 -10.11
N LYS A 6 -42.17 11.06 -9.54
CA LYS A 6 -41.06 10.26 -10.10
C LYS A 6 -41.33 9.81 -11.54
N TRP A 7 -42.56 9.40 -11.85
CA TRP A 7 -43.00 9.08 -13.21
C TRP A 7 -42.94 10.28 -14.16
N LEU A 8 -43.46 11.45 -13.74
CA LEU A 8 -43.40 12.69 -14.53
C LEU A 8 -41.96 13.13 -14.80
N GLY A 9 -41.08 13.06 -13.80
CA GLY A 9 -39.65 13.37 -13.96
C GLY A 9 -38.94 12.44 -14.93
N ALA A 10 -39.13 11.13 -14.79
CA ALA A 10 -38.58 10.13 -15.71
C ALA A 10 -39.10 10.30 -17.14
N LEU A 11 -40.40 10.58 -17.32
CA LEU A 11 -40.99 10.84 -18.64
C LEU A 11 -40.48 12.14 -19.25
N ALA A 12 -40.36 13.22 -18.47
CA ALA A 12 -39.82 14.50 -18.94
C ALA A 12 -38.36 14.37 -19.37
N LEU A 13 -37.52 13.67 -18.60
CA LEU A 13 -36.12 13.42 -18.94
C LEU A 13 -35.98 12.52 -20.17
N LEU A 14 -36.79 11.46 -20.29
CA LEU A 14 -36.82 10.61 -21.49
C LEU A 14 -37.22 11.42 -22.74
N LEU A 15 -38.22 12.30 -22.64
CA LEU A 15 -38.63 13.17 -23.76
C LEU A 15 -37.58 14.25 -24.08
N ALA A 16 -36.89 14.78 -23.08
CA ALA A 16 -35.77 15.71 -23.29
C ALA A 16 -34.61 15.04 -24.05
N LEU A 17 -34.28 13.79 -23.74
CA LEU A 17 -33.23 13.05 -24.43
C LEU A 17 -33.67 12.52 -25.81
N LEU A 18 -34.92 12.07 -25.98
CA LEU A 18 -35.43 11.54 -27.25
C LEU A 18 -35.84 12.62 -28.26
N VAL A 19 -36.25 13.82 -27.81
CA VAL A 19 -36.80 14.87 -28.68
C VAL A 19 -36.08 16.21 -28.48
N GLY A 20 -35.78 16.59 -27.24
CA GLY A 20 -35.07 17.83 -26.92
C GLY A 20 -33.64 17.85 -27.46
N PHE A 21 -32.87 16.78 -27.27
CA PHE A 21 -31.48 16.69 -27.74
C PHE A 21 -31.38 16.74 -29.29
N PRO A 22 -32.18 16.00 -30.08
CA PRO A 22 -32.26 16.21 -31.53
C PRO A 22 -32.70 17.63 -31.92
N ALA A 23 -33.69 18.21 -31.24
CA ALA A 23 -34.12 19.57 -31.55
C ALA A 23 -33.01 20.60 -31.28
N LEU A 24 -32.19 20.39 -30.25
CA LEU A 24 -31.03 21.21 -29.91
C LEU A 24 -29.90 21.01 -30.93
N LEU A 25 -29.59 19.78 -31.35
CA LEU A 25 -28.64 19.51 -32.44
C LEU A 25 -29.08 20.17 -33.76
N ILE A 26 -30.36 20.09 -34.12
CA ILE A 26 -30.91 20.76 -35.31
C ILE A 26 -30.81 22.29 -35.18
N ALA A 27 -31.05 22.85 -33.99
CA ALA A 27 -30.99 24.29 -33.77
C ALA A 27 -29.55 24.85 -33.72
N ALA A 28 -28.58 24.07 -33.23
CA ALA A 28 -27.19 24.48 -33.06
C ALA A 28 -26.28 24.15 -34.26
N VAL A 29 -26.51 23.01 -34.93
CA VAL A 29 -25.62 22.48 -35.99
C VAL A 29 -26.36 22.08 -37.27
N GLY A 30 -27.69 21.98 -37.23
CA GLY A 30 -28.52 21.73 -38.42
C GLY A 30 -28.79 20.26 -38.71
N ASN A 31 -29.05 19.97 -39.99
CA ASN A 31 -29.30 18.61 -40.48
C ASN A 31 -28.01 17.77 -40.44
N PRO A 32 -28.01 16.52 -39.92
CA PRO A 32 -26.82 15.66 -39.89
C PRO A 32 -26.18 15.35 -41.27
N TRP A 33 -26.89 15.62 -42.36
CA TRP A 33 -26.37 15.41 -43.71
C TRP A 33 -25.89 16.75 -44.32
N PRO A 34 -24.59 16.93 -44.62
CA PRO A 34 -24.09 18.12 -45.29
C PRO A 34 -24.61 18.18 -46.73
N ASP A 35 -24.95 19.39 -47.21
CA ASP A 35 -25.59 19.58 -48.52
C ASP A 35 -24.68 19.15 -49.70
N GLY A 36 -23.35 19.17 -49.55
CA GLY A 36 -22.40 18.62 -50.54
C GLY A 36 -22.11 17.12 -50.39
N GLY A 37 -22.63 16.46 -49.35
CA GLY A 37 -22.40 15.04 -49.05
C GLY A 37 -20.98 14.72 -48.55
N LEU A 38 -20.63 13.42 -48.53
CA LEU A 38 -19.41 12.92 -47.89
C LEU A 38 -18.10 13.47 -48.48
N ASN A 39 -18.12 14.10 -49.66
CA ASN A 39 -16.94 14.70 -50.26
C ASN A 39 -16.47 15.97 -49.52
N GLU A 40 -17.36 16.69 -48.82
CA GLU A 40 -16.95 17.86 -48.01
C GLU A 40 -16.22 17.45 -46.73
N LEU A 41 -16.46 16.23 -46.22
CA LEU A 41 -15.73 15.68 -45.07
C LEU A 41 -14.29 15.25 -45.40
N SER A 42 -13.92 15.15 -46.68
CA SER A 42 -12.55 14.80 -47.11
C SER A 42 -11.58 16.00 -47.19
N LEU A 43 -12.03 17.20 -46.83
CA LEU A 43 -11.20 18.41 -46.76
C LEU A 43 -11.16 18.91 -45.32
N MET A 44 -9.97 18.92 -44.71
CA MET A 44 -9.75 19.44 -43.36
C MET A 44 -10.03 20.95 -43.31
N SER A 45 -11.27 21.26 -42.99
CA SER A 45 -11.86 22.58 -42.85
C SER A 45 -12.69 22.59 -41.57
N ASN A 46 -12.83 23.73 -40.91
CA ASN A 46 -13.55 23.80 -39.62
C ASN A 46 -15.03 23.37 -39.76
N SER A 47 -15.62 23.52 -40.97
CA SER A 47 -16.92 22.96 -41.34
C SER A 47 -16.97 21.43 -41.37
N ALA A 48 -15.89 20.76 -41.81
CA ALA A 48 -15.81 19.31 -41.77
C ALA A 48 -15.68 18.78 -40.33
N ILE A 49 -14.96 19.50 -39.46
CA ILE A 49 -14.85 19.18 -38.02
C ILE A 49 -16.22 19.32 -37.35
N LEU A 50 -16.93 20.43 -37.56
CA LEU A 50 -18.30 20.62 -37.06
C LEU A 50 -19.26 19.55 -37.60
N GLY A 51 -19.13 19.16 -38.88
CA GLY A 51 -19.88 18.06 -39.47
C GLY A 51 -19.60 16.71 -38.80
N LEU A 52 -18.34 16.42 -38.48
CA LEU A 52 -17.95 15.17 -37.82
C LEU A 52 -18.39 15.11 -36.35
N VAL A 53 -18.31 16.23 -35.62
CA VAL A 53 -18.87 16.36 -34.26
C VAL A 53 -20.40 16.24 -34.27
N SER A 54 -21.07 16.82 -35.27
CA SER A 54 -22.51 16.64 -35.47
C SER A 54 -22.86 15.16 -35.69
N LEU A 55 -22.16 14.49 -36.62
CA LEU A 55 -22.33 13.06 -36.89
C LEU A 55 -22.09 12.19 -35.64
N LEU A 56 -21.11 12.53 -34.79
CA LEU A 56 -20.88 11.84 -33.52
C LEU A 56 -22.04 12.05 -32.53
N GLY A 57 -22.52 13.28 -32.35
CA GLY A 57 -23.68 13.58 -31.50
C GLY A 57 -24.96 12.87 -31.97
N TRP A 58 -25.18 12.81 -33.28
CA TRP A 58 -26.28 12.06 -33.89
C TRP A 58 -26.10 10.54 -33.77
N PHE A 59 -24.88 10.02 -33.83
CA PHE A 59 -24.58 8.61 -33.60
C PHE A 59 -24.88 8.21 -32.14
N VAL A 60 -24.40 8.99 -31.16
CA VAL A 60 -24.68 8.79 -29.72
C VAL A 60 -26.19 8.85 -29.45
N TRP A 61 -26.92 9.77 -30.09
CA TRP A 61 -28.37 9.80 -29.98
C TRP A 61 -29.07 8.59 -30.64
N ALA A 62 -28.62 8.17 -31.82
CA ALA A 62 -29.18 7.00 -32.51
C ALA A 62 -28.93 5.70 -31.70
N GLN A 63 -27.76 5.58 -31.07
CA GLN A 63 -27.40 4.53 -30.12
C GLN A 63 -28.32 4.55 -28.88
N PHE A 64 -28.55 5.73 -28.28
CA PHE A 64 -29.50 5.92 -27.17
C PHE A 64 -30.94 5.54 -27.57
N LEU A 65 -31.41 5.96 -28.74
CA LEU A 65 -32.72 5.62 -29.29
C LEU A 65 -32.85 4.10 -29.50
N LEU A 66 -31.83 3.46 -30.11
CA LEU A 66 -31.83 2.02 -30.36
C LEU A 66 -31.90 1.22 -29.05
N CYS A 67 -31.11 1.60 -28.04
CA CYS A 67 -31.17 1.00 -26.71
C CYS A 67 -32.54 1.21 -26.06
N THR A 68 -33.12 2.41 -26.18
CA THR A 68 -34.46 2.70 -25.65
C THR A 68 -35.54 1.85 -26.32
N LEU A 69 -35.46 1.65 -27.64
CA LEU A 69 -36.38 0.78 -28.39
C LEU A 69 -36.19 -0.70 -28.04
N TRP A 70 -34.98 -1.13 -27.69
CA TRP A 70 -34.66 -2.52 -27.32
C TRP A 70 -35.14 -2.88 -25.90
N GLU A 71 -35.16 -1.92 -24.98
CA GLU A 71 -35.61 -2.10 -23.58
C GLU A 71 -37.16 -2.06 -23.43
N ILE A 72 -37.90 -1.57 -24.43
CA ILE A 72 -39.37 -1.50 -24.39
C ILE A 72 -40.06 -2.89 -24.44
N PRO A 73 -39.71 -3.84 -25.35
CA PRO A 73 -40.36 -5.15 -25.41
C PRO A 73 -40.23 -6.00 -24.14
N PRO A 74 -39.08 -6.07 -23.43
CA PRO A 74 -39.00 -6.71 -22.12
C PRO A 74 -39.90 -6.05 -21.08
N ALA A 75 -39.83 -4.71 -20.96
CA ALA A 75 -40.61 -3.95 -19.99
C ALA A 75 -42.13 -4.12 -20.16
N LEU A 76 -42.60 -4.23 -21.41
CA LEU A 76 -44.02 -4.50 -21.72
C LEU A 76 -44.46 -5.94 -21.43
N ARG A 77 -43.53 -6.90 -21.38
CA ARG A 77 -43.84 -8.32 -21.10
C ARG A 77 -43.93 -8.65 -19.61
N ARG A 78 -43.43 -7.76 -18.73
CA ARG A 78 -43.33 -7.97 -17.27
C ARG A 78 -42.55 -9.22 -16.88
N ASP A 79 -41.42 -9.45 -17.53
CA ASP A 79 -40.45 -10.45 -17.11
C ASP A 79 -39.45 -9.82 -16.13
N PRO A 80 -39.47 -10.16 -14.82
CA PRO A 80 -38.57 -9.53 -13.84
C PRO A 80 -37.12 -10.02 -13.95
N ASN A 81 -36.92 -11.22 -14.50
CA ASN A 81 -35.63 -11.93 -14.48
C ASN A 81 -35.10 -12.20 -15.90
N GLY A 82 -35.66 -11.55 -16.93
CA GLY A 82 -35.22 -11.68 -18.31
C GLY A 82 -33.75 -11.27 -18.47
N ALA A 83 -32.89 -12.25 -18.76
CA ALA A 83 -31.44 -12.07 -18.87
C ALA A 83 -31.07 -10.90 -19.79
N ALA A 84 -30.15 -10.05 -19.33
CA ALA A 84 -29.84 -8.78 -19.97
C ALA A 84 -29.16 -8.96 -21.33
N THR A 85 -29.96 -9.10 -22.39
CA THR A 85 -29.47 -9.16 -23.78
C THR A 85 -28.78 -7.83 -24.12
N ARG A 86 -27.46 -7.79 -23.99
CA ARG A 86 -26.64 -6.61 -24.27
C ARG A 86 -26.84 -6.22 -25.73
N VAL A 87 -27.07 -4.93 -25.99
CA VAL A 87 -27.05 -4.42 -27.37
C VAL A 87 -25.57 -4.35 -27.79
N PRO A 88 -25.12 -5.01 -28.88
CA PRO A 88 -23.69 -5.23 -29.17
C PRO A 88 -22.89 -3.97 -29.58
N ILE A 89 -23.47 -2.78 -29.38
CA ILE A 89 -22.88 -1.47 -29.68
C ILE A 89 -23.02 -0.53 -28.45
N ALA A 90 -23.55 -0.99 -27.31
CA ALA A 90 -23.86 -0.14 -26.15
C ALA A 90 -22.83 -0.26 -25.02
N MET A 91 -22.45 0.88 -24.43
CA MET A 91 -21.66 0.90 -23.19
C MET A 91 -22.52 0.53 -21.98
N GLY A 92 -21.97 -0.28 -21.06
CA GLY A 92 -22.75 -0.95 -20.01
C GLY A 92 -23.52 0.00 -19.07
N GLY A 93 -22.94 1.13 -18.68
CA GLY A 93 -23.61 2.15 -17.86
C GLY A 93 -24.81 2.79 -18.56
N GLN A 94 -24.70 3.06 -19.87
CA GLN A 94 -25.74 3.69 -20.67
C GLN A 94 -26.99 2.80 -20.78
N GLN A 95 -26.82 1.48 -21.02
CA GLN A 95 -27.95 0.55 -21.08
C GLN A 95 -28.64 0.39 -19.71
N ARG A 96 -27.87 0.38 -18.59
CA ARG A 96 -28.43 0.37 -17.22
C ARG A 96 -29.30 1.61 -16.95
N PHE A 97 -28.83 2.82 -17.30
CA PHE A 97 -29.57 4.07 -17.15
C PHE A 97 -30.86 4.11 -17.98
N ILE A 98 -30.79 3.72 -19.26
CA ILE A 98 -31.95 3.67 -20.16
C ILE A 98 -33.00 2.67 -19.64
N ARG A 99 -32.57 1.48 -19.18
CA ARG A 99 -33.48 0.48 -18.58
C ARG A 99 -34.25 1.06 -17.40
N MET A 100 -33.58 1.76 -16.49
CA MET A 100 -34.20 2.40 -15.32
C MET A 100 -35.28 3.42 -15.72
N LEU A 101 -34.99 4.28 -16.70
CA LEU A 101 -35.95 5.26 -17.23
C LEU A 101 -37.19 4.58 -17.85
N VAL A 102 -36.98 3.64 -18.78
CA VAL A 102 -38.07 2.95 -19.51
C VAL A 102 -38.99 2.19 -18.54
N HIS A 103 -38.42 1.47 -17.58
CA HIS A 103 -39.21 0.72 -16.60
C HIS A 103 -39.96 1.64 -15.63
N THR A 104 -39.35 2.75 -15.20
CA THR A 104 -40.04 3.75 -14.35
C THR A 104 -41.24 4.39 -15.06
N VAL A 105 -41.11 4.69 -16.35
CA VAL A 105 -42.19 5.25 -17.17
C VAL A 105 -43.32 4.23 -17.40
N LEU A 106 -43.00 2.96 -17.64
CA LEU A 106 -44.01 1.93 -17.94
C LEU A 106 -44.74 1.39 -16.69
N ALA A 107 -44.05 1.20 -15.57
CA ALA A 107 -44.62 0.61 -14.35
C ALA A 107 -45.79 1.44 -13.76
N VAL A 108 -45.66 2.77 -13.75
CA VAL A 108 -46.69 3.68 -13.21
C VAL A 108 -47.78 3.98 -14.25
N GLY A 109 -47.44 4.04 -15.55
CA GLY A 109 -48.38 4.31 -16.63
C GLY A 109 -49.52 3.28 -16.72
N VAL A 110 -49.20 1.99 -16.66
CA VAL A 110 -50.20 0.90 -16.79
C VAL A 110 -51.13 0.81 -15.56
N SER A 111 -50.69 1.29 -14.39
CA SER A 111 -51.53 1.35 -13.18
C SER A 111 -52.64 2.42 -13.29
N SER A 112 -52.52 3.37 -14.22
CA SER A 112 -53.44 4.52 -14.34
C SER A 112 -54.63 4.25 -15.26
N THR A 113 -54.55 3.30 -16.19
CA THR A 113 -55.63 2.98 -17.15
C THR A 113 -56.69 2.02 -16.59
N ALA A 114 -56.42 1.34 -15.48
CA ALA A 114 -57.37 0.41 -14.83
C ALA A 114 -58.52 1.11 -14.08
N LEU A 115 -58.39 2.40 -13.75
CA LEU A 115 -59.31 3.12 -12.85
C LEU A 115 -60.55 3.73 -13.52
N LEU A 116 -60.76 3.52 -14.82
CA LEU A 116 -61.91 4.05 -15.58
C LEU A 116 -62.94 2.98 -16.03
N GLY A 117 -62.86 1.76 -15.49
CA GLY A 117 -63.48 0.58 -16.13
C GLY A 117 -64.21 -0.45 -15.27
N SER A 118 -64.78 -0.13 -14.09
CA SER A 118 -65.49 -1.15 -13.28
C SER A 118 -66.59 -0.68 -12.31
N HIS A 119 -67.39 0.33 -12.65
CA HIS A 119 -68.66 0.60 -11.93
C HIS A 119 -69.83 -0.30 -12.43
N ALA A 120 -69.75 -1.62 -12.20
CA ALA A 120 -70.91 -2.53 -12.23
C ALA A 120 -70.61 -3.95 -11.73
N SER A 121 -71.06 -4.31 -10.52
CA SER A 121 -71.87 -5.53 -10.25
C SER A 121 -72.15 -5.71 -8.75
N THR A 122 -73.22 -6.44 -8.43
CA THR A 122 -73.81 -6.52 -7.08
C THR A 122 -73.52 -7.83 -6.35
N ALA A 123 -73.66 -7.76 -5.03
CA ALA A 123 -73.61 -8.87 -4.06
C ALA A 123 -74.25 -10.20 -4.49
N ASN A 124 -73.67 -11.31 -4.01
CA ASN A 124 -74.31 -12.11 -2.95
C ASN A 124 -73.29 -13.01 -2.22
N ALA A 125 -73.43 -13.24 -0.91
CA ALA A 125 -72.58 -14.17 -0.16
C ALA A 125 -73.26 -14.69 1.13
N ALA A 126 -73.62 -15.97 1.17
CA ALA A 126 -74.11 -16.71 2.33
C ALA A 126 -74.17 -18.22 2.02
N PRO A 127 -74.15 -19.13 3.02
CA PRO A 127 -73.46 -19.04 4.32
C PRO A 127 -72.69 -20.32 4.70
N ALA A 128 -71.78 -20.25 5.69
CA ALA A 128 -71.33 -21.42 6.43
C ALA A 128 -70.87 -21.06 7.86
N THR A 129 -71.39 -21.76 8.86
CA THR A 129 -71.02 -21.76 10.30
C THR A 129 -71.86 -22.86 10.98
N PRO A 130 -71.53 -23.33 12.21
CA PRO A 130 -70.33 -23.11 13.03
C PRO A 130 -69.71 -24.45 13.54
N LEU A 131 -68.70 -24.39 14.43
CA LEU A 131 -68.81 -24.89 15.82
C LEU A 131 -67.49 -24.73 16.63
N ALA A 132 -67.64 -24.43 17.94
CA ALA A 132 -66.64 -24.42 19.02
C ALA A 132 -67.29 -25.14 20.26
N PRO A 133 -66.86 -25.08 21.56
CA PRO A 133 -65.82 -24.33 22.30
C PRO A 133 -64.61 -25.25 22.68
N VAL A 134 -63.78 -25.16 23.75
CA VAL A 134 -63.69 -24.55 25.12
C VAL A 134 -62.17 -24.27 25.40
N ALA A 135 -61.69 -23.11 25.87
CA ALA A 135 -61.60 -22.56 27.25
C ALA A 135 -60.77 -23.40 28.27
N GLN A 136 -60.01 -22.90 29.27
CA GLN A 136 -59.85 -21.61 29.98
C GLN A 136 -58.37 -21.38 30.42
N VAL A 137 -57.79 -20.16 30.53
CA VAL A 137 -57.72 -19.21 31.70
C VAL A 137 -57.09 -19.85 32.96
N THR A 138 -56.05 -19.32 33.65
CA THR A 138 -55.68 -17.98 34.23
C THR A 138 -54.18 -17.61 34.00
N ASN A 139 -53.50 -16.49 34.37
CA ASN A 139 -53.71 -15.10 34.85
C ASN A 139 -52.30 -14.38 34.76
N HIS A 140 -51.91 -13.38 35.58
CA HIS A 140 -52.17 -11.92 35.51
C HIS A 140 -51.17 -11.15 36.42
N ALA A 141 -50.95 -9.84 36.21
CA ALA A 141 -50.04 -9.00 37.01
C ALA A 141 -50.77 -8.23 38.13
N PRO A 142 -50.03 -7.45 38.96
CA PRO A 142 -50.56 -6.18 39.46
C PRO A 142 -49.57 -5.00 39.29
N SER A 143 -50.07 -3.79 39.53
CA SER A 143 -49.32 -2.52 39.56
C SER A 143 -49.85 -1.65 40.72
N ALA A 144 -49.40 -0.38 40.82
CA ALA A 144 -49.83 0.63 41.81
C ALA A 144 -49.16 0.48 43.22
N ASP A 145 -48.93 1.53 44.02
CA ASP A 145 -49.30 2.94 43.82
C ASP A 145 -48.37 4.00 44.49
N LEU A 146 -48.45 5.20 43.91
CA LEU A 146 -48.08 6.59 44.26
C LEU A 146 -47.60 7.06 45.66
N HIS A 147 -47.01 8.28 45.61
CA HIS A 147 -46.66 9.24 46.68
C HIS A 147 -45.34 8.93 47.46
N THR A 148 -44.50 9.90 47.87
CA THR A 148 -44.69 11.36 48.04
C THR A 148 -43.39 12.13 47.74
N SER A 149 -43.48 13.34 47.17
CA SER A 149 -42.42 14.38 47.20
C SER A 149 -42.95 15.59 47.98
N PRO A 150 -42.09 16.31 48.72
CA PRO A 150 -41.96 17.74 48.38
C PRO A 150 -40.60 18.41 48.68
N ALA A 151 -40.15 19.23 47.71
CA ALA A 151 -39.42 20.50 47.87
C ALA A 151 -37.96 20.48 48.44
N ALA A 152 -37.10 21.47 48.15
CA ALA A 152 -37.35 22.76 47.48
C ALA A 152 -36.24 23.18 46.49
N THR A 153 -36.67 23.64 45.32
CA THR A 153 -36.03 24.60 44.39
C THR A 153 -36.12 26.04 44.95
N PRO A 154 -35.67 27.12 44.26
CA PRO A 154 -34.74 27.24 43.10
C PRO A 154 -33.64 28.32 43.29
N VAL A 155 -32.61 28.32 42.44
CA VAL A 155 -32.25 29.46 41.56
C VAL A 155 -31.58 28.87 40.31
N GLU A 156 -32.12 29.15 39.12
CA GLU A 156 -31.46 28.91 37.84
C GLU A 156 -31.63 30.17 36.98
N ALA A 157 -30.58 30.55 36.25
CA ALA A 157 -30.50 31.86 35.58
C ALA A 157 -30.95 31.80 34.12
N THR A 158 -31.60 32.88 33.67
CA THR A 158 -32.14 33.02 32.31
C THR A 158 -31.05 32.97 31.23
N PRO A 159 -31.21 32.13 30.19
CA PRO A 159 -30.62 32.40 28.88
C PRO A 159 -31.61 33.23 28.04
N ASP A 160 -31.39 34.54 27.94
CA ASP A 160 -32.01 35.37 26.91
C ASP A 160 -30.97 36.32 26.30
N ALA A 161 -30.45 35.89 25.15
CA ALA A 161 -29.58 36.64 24.27
C ALA A 161 -29.88 36.18 22.83
N ALA A 162 -31.04 36.59 22.32
CA ALA A 162 -31.48 36.22 20.98
C ALA A 162 -30.57 36.80 19.86
N ASP A 163 -30.59 36.08 18.74
CA ASP A 163 -30.22 36.53 17.40
C ASP A 163 -28.74 36.90 17.12
N ARG A 164 -27.96 35.86 16.76
CA ARG A 164 -27.33 35.84 15.43
C ARG A 164 -27.59 34.48 14.79
N GLY A 165 -28.12 34.46 13.57
CA GLY A 165 -28.23 33.24 12.79
C GLY A 165 -26.88 32.75 12.28
N ALA A 166 -26.39 31.63 12.80
CA ALA A 166 -25.32 30.87 12.14
C ALA A 166 -25.93 30.15 10.91
N GLY A 167 -25.45 30.48 9.72
CA GLY A 167 -25.82 29.75 8.51
C GLY A 167 -25.28 28.33 8.59
N THR A 168 -26.08 27.33 8.24
CA THR A 168 -25.56 25.96 8.08
C THR A 168 -24.79 25.91 6.76
N LEU A 169 -23.48 26.16 6.84
CA LEU A 169 -22.57 26.15 5.70
C LEU A 169 -22.49 24.73 5.12
N ARG A 170 -22.39 24.62 3.80
CA ARG A 170 -22.39 23.33 3.09
C ARG A 170 -21.47 23.33 1.89
N VAL A 171 -20.93 22.16 1.60
CA VAL A 171 -20.21 21.84 0.36
C VAL A 171 -20.86 20.61 -0.26
N VAL A 172 -20.86 20.54 -1.59
CA VAL A 172 -21.24 19.33 -2.33
C VAL A 172 -19.94 18.67 -2.77
N SER A 173 -19.67 17.46 -2.32
CA SER A 173 -18.44 16.74 -2.66
C SER A 173 -18.35 16.42 -4.15
N GLU A 174 -17.15 16.54 -4.72
CA GLU A 174 -16.84 16.16 -6.10
C GLU A 174 -16.13 14.78 -6.18
N LYS A 175 -15.52 14.46 -7.32
CA LYS A 175 -14.96 13.12 -7.61
C LYS A 175 -13.46 13.07 -7.31
N GLY A 176 -13.14 12.82 -6.05
CA GLY A 176 -11.77 12.70 -5.53
C GLY A 176 -11.66 13.23 -4.10
N ASP A 177 -12.66 14.01 -3.67
CA ASP A 177 -12.75 14.62 -2.35
C ASP A 177 -12.60 13.61 -1.21
N THR A 178 -11.94 14.08 -0.16
CA THR A 178 -11.90 13.43 1.15
C THR A 178 -12.36 14.44 2.19
N LEU A 179 -12.84 13.97 3.35
CA LEU A 179 -13.17 14.89 4.46
C LEU A 179 -11.95 15.70 4.90
N TRP A 180 -10.74 15.15 4.74
CA TRP A 180 -9.48 15.84 4.94
C TRP A 180 -9.31 17.01 3.97
N GLY A 181 -9.36 16.77 2.66
CA GLY A 181 -9.21 17.82 1.64
C GLY A 181 -10.30 18.90 1.74
N LEU A 182 -11.51 18.53 2.15
CA LEU A 182 -12.59 19.49 2.44
C LEU A 182 -12.33 20.32 3.71
N ALA A 183 -11.74 19.74 4.76
CA ALA A 183 -11.34 20.47 5.96
C ALA A 183 -10.13 21.39 5.69
N GLU A 184 -9.14 20.92 4.93
CA GLU A 184 -7.99 21.73 4.49
C GLU A 184 -8.46 22.92 3.64
N THR A 185 -9.34 22.68 2.66
CA THR A 185 -9.88 23.72 1.75
C THR A 185 -10.81 24.72 2.45
N HIS A 186 -11.69 24.26 3.34
CA HIS A 186 -12.76 25.09 3.92
C HIS A 186 -12.57 25.48 5.40
N LEU A 187 -11.72 24.79 6.16
CA LEU A 187 -11.44 25.08 7.57
C LEU A 187 -9.99 25.50 7.82
N GLY A 188 -9.13 25.43 6.81
CA GLY A 188 -7.70 25.79 6.87
C GLY A 188 -6.81 24.76 7.57
N ASP A 189 -7.38 23.63 8.00
CA ASP A 189 -6.69 22.55 8.71
C ASP A 189 -7.36 21.22 8.35
N GLY A 190 -6.58 20.31 7.75
CA GLY A 190 -7.04 18.99 7.35
C GLY A 190 -7.48 18.10 8.52
N PHE A 191 -6.90 18.25 9.71
CA PHE A 191 -7.27 17.46 10.90
C PHE A 191 -8.71 17.72 11.37
N ARG A 192 -9.28 18.90 11.05
CA ARG A 192 -10.67 19.27 11.37
C ARG A 192 -11.73 18.49 10.57
N TRP A 193 -11.32 17.52 9.73
CA TRP A 193 -12.21 16.56 9.08
C TRP A 193 -13.16 15.85 10.05
N GLN A 194 -12.73 15.69 11.31
CA GLN A 194 -13.52 15.09 12.38
C GLN A 194 -14.78 15.91 12.70
N GLU A 195 -14.70 17.24 12.71
CA GLU A 195 -15.88 18.11 12.90
C GLU A 195 -16.90 17.93 11.76
N ILE A 196 -16.41 17.81 10.52
CA ILE A 196 -17.25 17.53 9.34
C ILE A 196 -17.89 16.15 9.48
N ALA A 197 -17.15 15.14 9.96
CA ALA A 197 -17.69 13.80 10.18
C ALA A 197 -18.81 13.78 11.24
N GLU A 198 -18.57 14.39 12.42
CA GLU A 198 -19.56 14.45 13.51
C GLU A 198 -20.82 15.21 13.11
N LEU A 199 -20.69 16.36 12.41
CA LEU A 199 -21.81 17.16 11.90
C LEU A 199 -22.70 16.42 10.88
N ASN A 200 -22.20 15.34 10.27
CA ASN A 200 -22.91 14.57 9.25
C ASN A 200 -23.28 13.14 9.70
N GLN A 201 -22.84 12.67 10.87
CA GLN A 201 -23.05 11.29 11.30
C GLN A 201 -24.53 10.93 11.46
N GLY A 202 -24.96 9.85 10.79
CA GLY A 202 -26.36 9.41 10.76
C GLY A 202 -27.27 10.20 9.80
N ARG A 203 -26.73 11.16 9.03
CA ARG A 203 -27.52 11.99 8.11
C ARG A 203 -27.73 11.30 6.76
N VAL A 204 -28.97 11.32 6.27
CA VAL A 204 -29.33 10.77 4.94
C VAL A 204 -28.93 11.76 3.84
N MET A 205 -28.17 11.27 2.87
CA MET A 205 -27.58 12.05 1.77
C MET A 205 -28.48 12.05 0.52
N PRO A 206 -28.22 12.92 -0.49
CA PRO A 206 -29.12 13.12 -1.63
C PRO A 206 -29.39 11.89 -2.51
N ASP A 207 -28.48 10.91 -2.50
CA ASP A 207 -28.62 9.62 -3.18
C ASP A 207 -29.47 8.59 -2.41
N GLY A 208 -29.77 8.87 -1.13
CA GLY A 208 -30.52 7.99 -0.23
C GLY A 208 -29.65 7.08 0.65
N ARG A 209 -28.31 7.14 0.55
CA ARG A 209 -27.41 6.51 1.54
C ARG A 209 -27.39 7.33 2.84
N THR A 210 -26.92 6.73 3.91
CA THR A 210 -26.74 7.41 5.21
C THR A 210 -25.26 7.53 5.49
N PHE A 211 -24.79 8.74 5.81
CA PHE A 211 -23.41 8.97 6.20
C PHE A 211 -23.16 8.28 7.55
N ASN A 212 -22.35 7.22 7.51
CA ASN A 212 -22.03 6.39 8.68
C ASN A 212 -20.55 5.97 8.74
N ASN A 213 -19.80 6.11 7.63
CA ASN A 213 -18.38 5.81 7.52
C ASN A 213 -17.63 7.07 7.02
N PRO A 214 -16.90 7.79 7.89
CA PRO A 214 -16.16 8.99 7.50
C PRO A 214 -15.04 8.76 6.47
N ARG A 215 -14.55 7.53 6.28
CA ARG A 215 -13.50 7.21 5.29
C ARG A 215 -14.02 7.09 3.85
N SER A 216 -15.32 7.25 3.62
CA SER A 216 -15.92 7.19 2.28
C SER A 216 -16.97 8.29 2.14
N ILE A 217 -16.68 9.26 1.27
CA ILE A 217 -17.66 10.22 0.77
C ILE A 217 -17.82 10.04 -0.73
N GLU A 218 -19.05 10.25 -1.21
CA GLU A 218 -19.41 10.00 -2.60
C GLU A 218 -19.66 11.33 -3.35
N PRO A 219 -19.43 11.40 -4.66
CA PRO A 219 -19.68 12.61 -5.43
C PRO A 219 -21.17 12.99 -5.39
N GLY A 220 -21.47 14.24 -5.06
CA GLY A 220 -22.83 14.77 -4.92
C GLY A 220 -23.42 14.67 -3.51
N TRP A 221 -22.64 14.37 -2.47
CA TRP A 221 -23.10 14.46 -1.08
C TRP A 221 -23.04 15.91 -0.57
N ASP A 222 -24.19 16.42 -0.14
CA ASP A 222 -24.39 17.76 0.42
C ASP A 222 -23.97 17.79 1.89
N LEU A 223 -22.67 17.90 2.19
CA LEU A 223 -22.11 17.83 3.54
C LEU A 223 -22.29 19.15 4.32
N LEU A 224 -22.60 19.06 5.62
CA LEU A 224 -22.56 20.23 6.52
C LEU A 224 -21.12 20.53 6.94
N LEU A 225 -20.77 21.81 7.05
CA LEU A 225 -19.48 22.29 7.56
C LEU A 225 -19.66 23.09 8.87
N PRO A 226 -18.61 23.19 9.71
CA PRO A 226 -18.52 24.15 10.82
C PRO A 226 -18.85 25.59 10.41
N ALA A 227 -19.29 26.41 11.37
CA ALA A 227 -19.85 27.75 11.11
C ALA A 227 -18.78 28.83 10.80
N ASP A 228 -17.51 28.48 10.89
CA ASP A 228 -16.32 29.27 10.56
C ASP A 228 -15.74 28.94 9.18
N ALA A 229 -16.38 28.06 8.41
CA ALA A 229 -15.90 27.63 7.10
C ALA A 229 -15.81 28.74 6.04
N ILE A 230 -14.74 28.70 5.25
CA ILE A 230 -14.37 29.66 4.20
C ILE A 230 -14.34 28.99 2.81
N ASN A 231 -14.01 29.77 1.76
CA ASN A 231 -13.86 29.30 0.38
C ASN A 231 -15.10 28.59 -0.19
N LEU A 232 -16.31 29.00 0.25
CA LEU A 232 -17.56 28.36 -0.16
C LEU A 232 -17.96 28.76 -1.59
N PRO A 233 -18.72 27.91 -2.32
CA PRO A 233 -19.21 28.22 -3.68
C PRO A 233 -20.09 29.46 -3.76
N GLY A 234 -19.48 30.64 -3.93
CA GLY A 234 -20.16 31.93 -4.06
C GLY A 234 -19.32 33.17 -3.71
N ASP A 235 -18.25 33.05 -2.93
CA ASP A 235 -17.52 34.22 -2.40
C ASP A 235 -16.43 34.81 -3.33
N HIS A 236 -16.14 34.18 -4.46
CA HIS A 236 -15.15 34.69 -5.44
C HIS A 236 -15.80 35.52 -6.55
N ALA A 237 -15.79 36.85 -6.37
CA ALA A 237 -15.84 37.79 -7.50
C ALA A 237 -14.41 37.99 -8.03
N PRO A 238 -14.12 37.74 -9.32
CA PRO A 238 -12.74 37.75 -9.82
C PRO A 238 -12.17 39.16 -9.86
N ALA A 239 -10.93 39.31 -9.36
CA ALA A 239 -10.05 40.40 -9.74
C ALA A 239 -9.29 39.94 -11.00
N ASN A 240 -9.33 40.72 -12.08
CA ASN A 240 -8.64 40.37 -13.32
C ASN A 240 -7.12 40.25 -13.07
N PRO A 241 -6.49 39.09 -13.31
CA PRO A 241 -5.03 38.98 -13.22
C PRO A 241 -4.38 39.78 -14.36
N THR A 242 -3.18 40.29 -14.12
CA THR A 242 -2.33 40.96 -15.13
C THR A 242 -1.30 40.02 -15.77
N GLN A 243 -1.16 38.82 -15.21
CA GLN A 243 -0.23 37.78 -15.65
C GLN A 243 -0.90 36.41 -15.48
N ALA A 244 -0.58 35.47 -16.36
CA ALA A 244 -0.90 34.05 -16.21
C ALA A 244 0.40 33.24 -16.10
N VAL A 245 0.34 32.10 -15.42
CA VAL A 245 1.42 31.11 -15.39
C VAL A 245 0.96 29.91 -16.20
N VAL A 246 1.79 29.42 -17.11
CA VAL A 246 1.49 28.27 -17.97
C VAL A 246 1.46 26.99 -17.11
N GLU A 247 0.42 26.18 -17.26
CA GLU A 247 0.26 24.88 -16.58
C GLU A 247 0.53 23.67 -17.50
N PRO A 248 0.72 22.45 -16.95
CA PRO A 248 0.98 21.25 -17.75
C PRO A 248 -0.18 20.86 -18.69
N GLY A 249 0.00 21.12 -19.98
CA GLY A 249 -0.99 20.85 -21.04
C GLY A 249 -1.64 22.10 -21.64
N ASP A 250 -1.25 23.28 -21.18
CA ASP A 250 -1.74 24.55 -21.70
C ASP A 250 -1.40 24.80 -23.17
N THR A 251 -2.18 25.70 -23.77
CA THR A 251 -1.81 26.40 -25.00
C THR A 251 -2.10 27.89 -24.84
N LEU A 252 -1.42 28.75 -25.61
CA LEU A 252 -1.75 30.18 -25.64
C LEU A 252 -3.23 30.46 -25.96
N SER A 253 -3.90 29.54 -26.65
CA SER A 253 -5.34 29.60 -26.96
C SER A 253 -6.26 29.18 -25.81
N GLY A 254 -5.82 28.29 -24.92
CA GLY A 254 -6.50 27.99 -23.66
C GLY A 254 -6.41 29.19 -22.71
N ILE A 255 -5.18 29.62 -22.42
CA ILE A 255 -4.88 30.76 -21.55
C ILE A 255 -5.61 32.03 -22.02
N SER A 256 -5.63 32.32 -23.33
CA SER A 256 -6.39 33.44 -23.91
C SER A 256 -7.90 33.34 -23.62
N ALA A 257 -8.50 32.16 -23.80
CA ALA A 257 -9.93 31.95 -23.59
C ALA A 257 -10.34 32.02 -22.11
N GLU A 258 -9.48 31.57 -21.19
CA GLU A 258 -9.70 31.59 -19.75
C GLU A 258 -9.49 32.98 -19.14
N THR A 259 -8.40 33.66 -19.51
CA THR A 259 -8.04 34.99 -18.99
C THR A 259 -8.83 36.13 -19.64
N GLY A 260 -9.56 35.87 -20.73
CA GLY A 260 -10.39 36.85 -21.43
C GLY A 260 -9.65 37.75 -22.42
N VAL A 261 -8.39 37.44 -22.76
CA VAL A 261 -7.65 38.09 -23.85
C VAL A 261 -8.27 37.69 -25.19
N GLU A 262 -8.68 38.65 -26.02
CA GLU A 262 -9.52 38.37 -27.22
C GLU A 262 -8.89 37.39 -28.23
N ASN A 263 -7.55 37.27 -28.27
CA ASN A 263 -6.84 36.37 -29.16
C ASN A 263 -5.46 35.96 -28.62
N TRP A 264 -5.12 34.66 -28.70
CA TRP A 264 -3.81 34.12 -28.36
C TRP A 264 -2.66 34.76 -29.14
N GLN A 265 -2.92 35.30 -30.34
CA GLN A 265 -1.91 35.98 -31.15
C GLN A 265 -1.47 37.32 -30.53
N GLU A 266 -2.36 37.97 -29.78
CA GLU A 266 -2.03 39.17 -29.00
C GLU A 266 -1.22 38.79 -27.75
N LEU A 267 -1.62 37.71 -27.07
CA LEU A 267 -0.86 37.12 -25.96
C LEU A 267 0.56 36.69 -26.39
N TYR A 268 0.70 36.11 -27.58
CA TYR A 268 1.99 35.71 -28.15
C TYR A 268 2.88 36.92 -28.46
N GLU A 269 2.40 37.90 -29.25
CA GLU A 269 3.23 39.07 -29.57
C GLU A 269 3.57 39.92 -28.33
N ALA A 270 2.73 39.91 -27.28
CA ALA A 270 3.03 40.53 -25.99
C ALA A 270 4.13 39.81 -25.18
N ASN A 271 4.38 38.52 -25.44
CA ASN A 271 5.32 37.66 -24.68
C ASN A 271 6.39 37.01 -25.56
N LYS A 272 6.60 37.52 -26.77
CA LYS A 272 7.45 36.91 -27.80
C LYS A 272 8.91 36.77 -27.39
N ASP A 273 9.42 37.72 -26.60
CA ASP A 273 10.78 37.67 -26.03
C ASP A 273 10.94 36.56 -24.96
N VAL A 274 9.84 36.00 -24.46
CA VAL A 274 9.79 34.92 -23.46
C VAL A 274 9.47 33.57 -24.11
N ILE A 275 8.60 33.54 -25.12
CA ILE A 275 8.16 32.33 -25.83
C ILE A 275 9.14 31.94 -26.95
N GLY A 276 9.78 32.90 -27.60
CA GLY A 276 10.66 32.68 -28.75
C GLY A 276 9.90 32.69 -30.08
N ASP A 277 10.51 32.11 -31.13
CA ASP A 277 10.00 32.15 -32.51
C ASP A 277 8.83 31.19 -32.80
N ASP A 278 8.54 30.23 -31.91
CA ASP A 278 7.50 29.20 -32.07
C ASP A 278 6.36 29.38 -31.05
N PRO A 279 5.15 29.81 -31.47
CA PRO A 279 4.04 30.08 -30.55
C PRO A 279 3.40 28.82 -29.96
N ASP A 280 3.61 27.64 -30.54
CA ASP A 280 3.03 26.38 -30.07
C ASP A 280 3.91 25.73 -28.96
N LEU A 281 5.06 26.32 -28.62
CA LEU A 281 6.02 25.82 -27.64
C LEU A 281 6.10 26.71 -26.39
N ILE A 282 5.25 26.41 -25.40
CA ILE A 282 5.29 27.02 -24.06
C ILE A 282 5.59 25.97 -22.99
N TYR A 283 6.22 26.39 -21.90
CA TYR A 283 6.69 25.51 -20.82
C TYR A 283 5.92 25.75 -19.51
N PRO A 284 5.55 24.71 -18.75
CA PRO A 284 4.93 24.90 -17.43
C PRO A 284 5.80 25.74 -16.48
N GLY A 285 5.16 26.63 -15.72
CA GLY A 285 5.83 27.62 -14.87
C GLY A 285 6.29 28.90 -15.59
N GLN A 286 6.15 28.98 -16.92
CA GLN A 286 6.43 30.19 -17.70
C GLN A 286 5.38 31.27 -17.42
N VAL A 287 5.82 32.50 -17.11
CA VAL A 287 4.92 33.62 -16.81
C VAL A 287 4.66 34.44 -18.07
N LEU A 288 3.39 34.65 -18.40
CA LEU A 288 2.92 35.42 -19.54
C LEU A 288 2.15 36.67 -19.08
N VAL A 289 2.50 37.84 -19.61
CA VAL A 289 1.81 39.12 -19.37
C VAL A 289 0.56 39.19 -20.23
N LEU A 290 -0.58 39.52 -19.62
CA LEU A 290 -1.88 39.54 -20.30
C LEU A 290 -2.15 40.92 -20.94
N PRO A 291 -2.23 41.04 -22.28
CA PRO A 291 -2.53 42.32 -22.93
C PRO A 291 -3.99 42.73 -22.70
N GLY A 292 -4.22 44.01 -22.41
CA GLY A 292 -5.56 44.60 -22.30
C GLY A 292 -5.88 45.29 -20.97
N THR A 293 -5.05 45.14 -19.92
CA THR A 293 -5.24 45.87 -18.66
C THR A 293 -4.77 47.33 -18.77
N ASP A 294 -5.60 48.29 -18.34
CA ASP A 294 -5.32 49.74 -18.46
C ASP A 294 -3.96 50.16 -17.89
N THR A 295 -3.30 51.08 -18.61
CA THR A 295 -1.87 51.38 -18.41
C THR A 295 -1.57 52.25 -17.19
N VAL A 296 -0.44 51.97 -16.55
CA VAL A 296 0.28 52.91 -15.68
C VAL A 296 1.56 53.35 -16.40
N ASP A 297 1.87 54.64 -16.27
CA ASP A 297 2.76 55.42 -17.15
C ASP A 297 4.22 54.87 -17.22
N PRO A 298 4.76 54.54 -18.42
CA PRO A 298 6.15 54.09 -18.58
C PRO A 298 7.15 55.25 -18.52
N ALA A 299 7.21 55.93 -17.36
CA ALA A 299 7.89 57.23 -17.19
C ALA A 299 8.66 57.38 -15.86
N VAL A 300 9.20 56.29 -15.29
CA VAL A 300 10.23 56.36 -14.22
C VAL A 300 11.46 55.58 -14.67
N GLU A 301 12.38 56.31 -15.31
CA GLU A 301 13.65 55.83 -15.88
C GLU A 301 14.68 55.46 -14.78
N PRO A 302 15.07 54.18 -14.63
CA PRO A 302 16.30 53.80 -13.95
C PRO A 302 17.47 54.00 -14.92
N ALA A 303 18.53 54.69 -14.48
CA ALA A 303 19.67 55.01 -15.33
C ALA A 303 20.34 53.75 -15.93
N PRO A 304 20.90 53.84 -17.16
CA PRO A 304 21.60 52.72 -17.79
C PRO A 304 22.84 52.31 -17.00
N GLU A 305 23.24 51.04 -17.14
CA GLU A 305 24.48 50.52 -16.56
C GLU A 305 25.71 51.33 -17.02
N THR A 306 26.22 52.18 -16.13
CA THR A 306 27.49 52.88 -16.40
C THR A 306 28.65 51.93 -16.17
N ASP A 307 29.07 51.26 -17.25
CA ASP A 307 30.40 50.65 -17.40
C ASP A 307 31.49 51.58 -16.82
N PRO A 308 32.25 51.12 -15.81
CA PRO A 308 33.49 51.74 -15.42
C PRO A 308 34.70 51.01 -16.04
N ARG A 309 34.99 51.28 -17.32
CA ARG A 309 36.33 51.71 -17.79
C ARG A 309 36.39 52.27 -19.23
N HIS A 310 36.29 53.59 -19.31
CA HIS A 310 37.18 54.39 -20.17
C HIS A 310 38.66 53.94 -19.99
N ARG A 311 39.54 53.80 -21.01
CA ARG A 311 39.91 54.65 -22.17
C ARG A 311 40.74 55.91 -21.76
N PRO A 312 41.89 56.27 -22.40
CA PRO A 312 42.80 55.55 -23.30
C PRO A 312 44.34 55.82 -23.11
N GLU A 313 45.17 55.15 -23.95
CA GLU A 313 46.43 55.61 -24.60
C GLU A 313 47.56 56.39 -23.88
N ARG A 314 48.77 55.76 -23.88
CA ARG A 314 50.14 56.24 -24.31
C ARG A 314 51.20 55.36 -23.59
N GLN A 315 52.34 54.96 -24.17
CA GLN A 315 53.05 55.32 -25.41
C GLN A 315 53.97 54.16 -25.89
N SER A 316 54.29 54.09 -27.18
CA SER A 316 55.29 53.20 -27.84
C SER A 316 56.74 53.78 -27.68
N PRO A 317 57.85 53.22 -28.26
CA PRO A 317 57.98 52.17 -29.30
C PRO A 317 59.20 51.19 -29.17
N ASP A 318 59.54 50.55 -30.30
CA ASP A 318 60.82 49.93 -30.74
C ASP A 318 61.17 48.46 -30.36
N ASP A 319 61.84 47.66 -31.22
CA ASP A 319 61.88 47.56 -32.71
C ASP A 319 62.57 46.21 -33.14
N GLN A 320 62.38 45.79 -34.41
CA GLN A 320 63.14 44.79 -35.22
C GLN A 320 63.16 43.29 -34.79
N SER A 321 63.12 42.24 -35.64
CA SER A 321 62.73 41.92 -37.04
C SER A 321 63.79 41.09 -37.81
N ASN A 322 63.38 39.95 -38.40
CA ASN A 322 64.07 39.12 -39.42
C ASN A 322 65.45 38.48 -39.06
N GLY A 323 65.87 37.35 -39.64
CA GLY A 323 65.27 36.39 -40.59
C GLY A 323 66.36 35.40 -41.09
N GLY A 324 66.12 34.28 -41.77
CA GLY A 324 64.89 33.61 -42.27
C GLY A 324 65.25 32.36 -43.12
N ALA A 325 64.28 31.79 -43.87
CA ALA A 325 64.38 30.64 -44.83
C ALA A 325 64.64 29.22 -44.22
N HIS A 326 64.15 28.07 -44.72
CA HIS A 326 63.31 27.58 -45.86
C HIS A 326 62.65 26.22 -45.42
N ASP A 327 61.67 25.52 -46.02
CA ASP A 327 60.76 25.70 -47.19
C ASP A 327 59.49 24.77 -47.08
N PRO A 328 58.45 24.87 -47.96
CA PRO A 328 57.14 24.19 -47.79
C PRO A 328 56.60 23.27 -48.94
N GLN A 329 55.55 22.48 -48.62
CA GLN A 329 54.55 21.79 -49.49
C GLN A 329 55.03 20.56 -50.33
N ASP A 330 54.21 19.60 -50.82
CA ASP A 330 52.75 19.59 -51.12
C ASP A 330 52.10 18.15 -51.22
N ARG A 331 50.75 18.02 -51.10
CA ARG A 331 49.79 16.95 -51.60
C ARG A 331 49.67 15.51 -50.98
N ASP A 332 48.56 14.73 -51.18
CA ASP A 332 47.08 14.99 -51.22
C ASP A 332 46.20 13.69 -51.36
N GLY A 333 44.92 13.71 -50.92
CA GLY A 333 43.74 12.84 -51.31
C GLY A 333 43.69 11.31 -50.97
N GLY A 334 42.54 10.61 -50.90
CA GLY A 334 41.10 11.01 -50.80
C GLY A 334 40.03 9.91 -51.15
N ALA A 335 38.94 9.82 -50.33
CA ALA A 335 37.55 9.32 -50.60
C ALA A 335 37.15 7.83 -50.88
N GLY A 336 35.96 7.41 -50.39
CA GLY A 336 34.90 6.78 -51.24
C GLY A 336 34.29 5.39 -50.88
N GLU A 337 33.01 5.40 -50.46
CA GLU A 337 31.99 4.32 -50.24
C GLU A 337 31.98 2.99 -51.03
N GLY A 338 31.30 1.95 -50.48
CA GLY A 338 30.73 0.79 -51.22
C GLY A 338 30.81 -0.56 -50.48
N GLY A 339 29.83 -1.47 -50.66
CA GLY A 339 29.79 -2.78 -49.99
C GLY A 339 29.31 -3.96 -50.86
N GLY A 340 29.56 -5.21 -50.45
CA GLY A 340 29.13 -6.41 -51.20
C GLY A 340 29.59 -7.78 -50.63
N ALA A 341 28.58 -8.59 -50.30
CA ALA A 341 28.53 -10.01 -49.90
C ALA A 341 29.65 -11.04 -50.29
N VAL A 342 29.94 -11.95 -49.32
CA VAL A 342 29.97 -13.44 -49.44
C VAL A 342 30.94 -14.12 -50.43
N ASN A 343 31.92 -14.92 -49.96
CA ASN A 343 31.78 -16.41 -49.83
C ASN A 343 32.99 -17.19 -49.25
N GLU A 344 32.67 -18.31 -48.57
CA GLU A 344 33.38 -19.62 -48.40
C GLU A 344 34.92 -19.84 -48.20
N ALA A 345 35.20 -20.58 -47.11
CA ALA A 345 36.04 -21.79 -46.99
C ALA A 345 37.58 -21.76 -47.03
N GLY A 346 38.19 -22.43 -46.04
CA GLY A 346 39.64 -22.69 -45.95
C GLY A 346 40.05 -23.37 -44.64
N THR A 347 39.83 -24.69 -44.52
CA THR A 347 40.22 -25.50 -43.35
C THR A 347 41.72 -25.81 -43.31
N ASP A 348 42.32 -25.85 -42.11
CA ASP A 348 43.06 -27.05 -41.69
C ASP A 348 43.14 -27.17 -40.14
N GLN A 349 43.49 -28.38 -39.67
CA GLN A 349 43.72 -28.74 -38.26
C GLN A 349 45.22 -28.49 -37.92
N THR A 350 45.71 -28.46 -36.67
CA THR A 350 46.02 -29.67 -35.88
C THR A 350 46.77 -29.27 -34.57
N GLU A 351 46.18 -29.57 -33.41
CA GLU A 351 46.77 -30.25 -32.22
C GLU A 351 48.09 -29.79 -31.50
N VAL A 352 48.16 -30.05 -30.17
CA VAL A 352 49.35 -30.17 -29.27
C VAL A 352 49.98 -28.85 -28.71
N PRO A 353 50.50 -28.77 -27.44
CA PRO A 353 50.34 -29.61 -26.23
C PRO A 353 49.78 -28.87 -24.98
N VAL A 354 49.65 -29.61 -23.86
CA VAL A 354 49.62 -29.09 -22.48
C VAL A 354 51.03 -28.74 -22.00
N GLU A 355 51.20 -27.65 -21.24
CA GLU A 355 52.26 -27.54 -20.22
C GLU A 355 51.67 -26.89 -18.95
N THR A 356 51.96 -27.47 -17.78
CA THR A 356 51.33 -27.14 -16.50
C THR A 356 52.16 -26.13 -15.71
N GLU A 357 51.53 -25.05 -15.24
CA GLU A 357 52.10 -24.22 -14.17
C GLU A 357 51.05 -23.97 -13.07
N GLN A 358 51.35 -24.40 -11.85
CA GLN A 358 50.46 -24.26 -10.70
C GLN A 358 50.65 -22.88 -10.07
N VAL A 359 49.61 -22.04 -10.12
CA VAL A 359 49.49 -20.86 -9.26
C VAL A 359 48.61 -21.25 -8.06
N ALA A 360 49.02 -20.84 -6.86
CA ALA A 360 48.31 -21.19 -5.63
C ALA A 360 47.03 -20.34 -5.48
N ALA A 361 45.91 -20.99 -5.15
CA ALA A 361 44.71 -20.30 -4.73
C ALA A 361 44.95 -19.57 -3.39
N GLY A 362 44.54 -18.30 -3.32
CA GLY A 362 44.32 -17.58 -2.07
C GLY A 362 42.83 -17.59 -1.72
N PRO A 363 42.45 -17.31 -0.46
CA PRO A 363 41.05 -17.20 -0.09
C PRO A 363 40.47 -15.86 -0.57
N THR A 364 39.85 -15.88 -1.75
CA THR A 364 39.09 -14.75 -2.33
C THR A 364 37.75 -15.16 -2.94
N ASP A 365 37.60 -16.42 -3.35
CA ASP A 365 36.50 -16.85 -4.22
C ASP A 365 35.13 -16.94 -3.51
N GLU A 366 35.08 -16.95 -2.18
CA GLU A 366 33.83 -17.04 -1.40
C GLU A 366 33.01 -15.73 -1.46
N ALA A 367 33.64 -14.56 -1.28
CA ALA A 367 32.94 -13.28 -1.27
C ALA A 367 32.40 -12.88 -2.66
N ASP A 368 33.18 -13.10 -3.72
CA ASP A 368 32.75 -12.84 -5.11
C ASP A 368 31.57 -13.77 -5.51
N ALA A 369 31.48 -14.97 -4.92
CA ALA A 369 30.36 -15.88 -5.12
C ALA A 369 29.10 -15.47 -4.35
N GLU A 370 29.23 -14.98 -3.11
CA GLU A 370 28.11 -14.47 -2.31
C GLU A 370 27.47 -13.22 -2.93
N GLU A 371 28.26 -12.25 -3.39
CA GLU A 371 27.73 -11.05 -4.08
C GLU A 371 27.02 -11.42 -5.40
N GLY A 372 27.52 -12.44 -6.11
CA GLY A 372 26.86 -13.03 -7.27
C GLY A 372 25.52 -13.70 -6.92
N GLY A 373 25.48 -14.49 -5.85
CA GLY A 373 24.29 -15.21 -5.39
C GLY A 373 23.14 -14.27 -4.99
N ILE A 374 23.44 -13.22 -4.21
CA ILE A 374 22.46 -12.20 -3.81
C ILE A 374 21.94 -11.43 -5.03
N THR A 375 22.82 -11.11 -5.98
CA THR A 375 22.43 -10.44 -7.24
C THR A 375 21.49 -11.32 -8.08
N ALA A 376 21.78 -12.62 -8.17
CA ALA A 376 20.90 -13.59 -8.84
C ALA A 376 19.55 -13.78 -8.11
N LEU A 377 19.54 -13.79 -6.77
CA LEU A 377 18.32 -13.86 -5.98
C LEU A 377 17.42 -12.63 -6.21
N ARG A 378 17.98 -11.42 -6.26
CA ARG A 378 17.22 -10.20 -6.62
C ARG A 378 16.59 -10.30 -7.99
N ALA A 379 17.33 -10.74 -9.02
CA ALA A 379 16.78 -10.90 -10.36
C ALA A 379 15.65 -11.94 -10.44
N LEU A 380 15.74 -13.02 -9.64
CA LEU A 380 14.67 -14.00 -9.50
C LEU A 380 13.44 -13.40 -8.79
N LEU A 381 13.62 -12.71 -7.66
CA LEU A 381 12.52 -12.08 -6.91
C LEU A 381 11.81 -10.97 -7.72
N ALA A 382 12.55 -10.23 -8.56
CA ALA A 382 12.01 -9.21 -9.46
C ALA A 382 11.17 -9.78 -10.62
N SER A 383 11.11 -11.11 -10.80
CA SER A 383 10.37 -11.77 -11.90
C SER A 383 9.40 -12.85 -11.41
N ALA A 384 9.73 -13.56 -10.33
CA ALA A 384 8.87 -14.54 -9.68
C ALA A 384 7.98 -13.89 -8.61
N ALA A 385 7.00 -13.08 -9.06
CA ALA A 385 6.13 -12.26 -8.23
C ALA A 385 5.58 -12.98 -6.97
N LEU A 386 5.04 -14.20 -7.12
CA LEU A 386 4.47 -14.96 -6.00
C LEU A 386 5.50 -15.36 -4.96
N LEU A 387 6.68 -15.81 -5.38
CA LEU A 387 7.76 -16.17 -4.48
C LEU A 387 8.12 -14.99 -3.58
N SER A 388 8.20 -13.79 -4.16
CA SER A 388 8.50 -12.53 -3.46
C SER A 388 7.38 -12.12 -2.51
N ALA A 389 6.13 -12.09 -2.99
CA ALA A 389 4.97 -11.72 -2.19
C ALA A 389 4.72 -12.70 -1.02
N GLY A 390 4.87 -14.01 -1.26
CA GLY A 390 4.75 -15.04 -0.24
C GLY A 390 5.89 -14.99 0.78
N ALA A 391 7.15 -14.82 0.33
CA ALA A 391 8.28 -14.66 1.23
C ALA A 391 8.14 -13.41 2.12
N LEU A 392 7.66 -12.30 1.55
CA LEU A 392 7.32 -11.09 2.30
C LEU A 392 6.17 -11.35 3.29
N GLY A 393 5.14 -12.09 2.88
CA GLY A 393 4.04 -12.50 3.76
C GLY A 393 4.52 -13.29 4.98
N LEU A 394 5.52 -14.17 4.81
CA LEU A 394 6.18 -14.84 5.93
C LEU A 394 7.01 -13.87 6.79
N VAL A 395 7.82 -12.98 6.20
CA VAL A 395 8.58 -11.96 6.97
C VAL A 395 7.64 -11.10 7.82
N ILE A 396 6.56 -10.56 7.25
CA ILE A 396 5.58 -9.74 7.96
C ILE A 396 4.90 -10.52 9.09
N THR A 397 4.47 -11.76 8.82
CA THR A 397 3.82 -12.62 9.83
C THR A 397 4.78 -12.98 10.97
N ASN A 398 6.04 -13.25 10.65
CA ASN A 398 7.09 -13.54 11.62
C ASN A 398 7.41 -12.30 12.48
N ARG A 399 7.66 -11.14 11.84
CA ARG A 399 7.91 -9.86 12.53
C ARG A 399 6.75 -9.44 13.42
N ARG A 400 5.51 -9.64 12.97
CA ARG A 400 4.30 -9.46 13.78
C ARG A 400 4.39 -10.29 15.06
N ARG A 401 4.67 -11.59 14.95
CA ARG A 401 4.78 -12.52 16.07
C ARG A 401 5.93 -12.16 17.00
N GLN A 402 7.08 -11.73 16.48
CA GLN A 402 8.20 -11.20 17.27
C GLN A 402 7.77 -9.98 18.10
N PHE A 403 7.19 -8.94 17.48
CA PHE A 403 6.71 -7.75 18.21
C PHE A 403 5.60 -8.06 19.21
N ARG A 404 4.74 -9.05 18.93
CA ARG A 404 3.67 -9.51 19.83
C ARG A 404 4.22 -10.23 21.08
N GLN A 405 5.37 -10.90 20.95
CA GLN A 405 6.04 -11.64 22.04
C GLN A 405 7.12 -10.80 22.76
N ARG A 406 7.64 -9.75 22.12
CA ARG A 406 8.69 -8.83 22.62
C ARG A 406 8.38 -8.33 24.04
N PRO A 407 9.24 -8.64 25.05
CA PRO A 407 9.09 -8.08 26.38
C PRO A 407 9.21 -6.55 26.40
N ILE A 408 8.54 -5.93 27.38
CA ILE A 408 8.57 -4.48 27.60
C ILE A 408 9.97 -4.04 28.05
N GLY A 409 10.45 -2.90 27.54
CA GLY A 409 11.81 -2.38 27.77
C GLY A 409 12.92 -3.09 26.98
N ARG A 410 12.56 -3.90 25.96
CA ARG A 410 13.47 -4.70 25.12
C ARG A 410 13.11 -4.54 23.64
N THR A 411 13.97 -4.98 22.72
CA THR A 411 13.71 -4.97 21.27
C THR A 411 13.60 -6.40 20.73
N ILE A 412 13.00 -6.57 19.55
CA ILE A 412 13.10 -7.83 18.80
C ILE A 412 14.55 -8.04 18.34
N ALA A 413 14.96 -9.28 18.09
CA ALA A 413 16.23 -9.55 17.43
C ALA A 413 16.25 -8.99 15.99
N SER A 414 17.26 -8.18 15.68
CA SER A 414 17.50 -7.66 14.33
C SER A 414 17.80 -8.79 13.35
N THR A 415 17.60 -8.53 12.05
CA THR A 415 18.21 -9.38 11.00
C THR A 415 19.74 -9.37 11.14
N PRO A 416 20.42 -10.54 11.08
CA PRO A 416 21.88 -10.60 11.03
C PRO A 416 22.45 -9.84 9.81
N ASP A 417 23.61 -9.19 9.97
CA ASP A 417 24.22 -8.33 8.95
C ASP A 417 24.32 -9.00 7.56
N GLU A 418 24.68 -10.30 7.52
CA GLU A 418 24.77 -11.14 6.32
C GLU A 418 23.44 -11.37 5.58
N LEU A 419 22.30 -11.17 6.23
CA LEU A 419 20.96 -11.41 5.70
C LEU A 419 20.17 -10.12 5.39
N LEU A 420 20.69 -8.93 5.77
CA LEU A 420 20.05 -7.64 5.51
C LEU A 420 19.84 -7.38 4.00
N GLU A 421 20.80 -7.77 3.17
CA GLU A 421 20.71 -7.69 1.71
C GLU A 421 19.53 -8.52 1.14
N VAL A 422 19.19 -9.63 1.80
CA VAL A 422 18.10 -10.55 1.43
C VAL A 422 16.75 -10.02 1.92
N GLU A 423 16.69 -9.49 3.15
CA GLU A 423 15.48 -8.86 3.69
C GLU A 423 15.06 -7.67 2.81
N GLN A 424 16.04 -6.84 2.41
CA GLN A 424 15.87 -5.78 1.43
C GLN A 424 15.30 -6.26 0.09
N ALA A 425 15.79 -7.39 -0.44
CA ALA A 425 15.34 -7.92 -1.73
C ALA A 425 13.88 -8.42 -1.69
N ILE A 426 13.47 -9.02 -0.58
CA ILE A 426 12.11 -9.52 -0.36
C ILE A 426 11.14 -8.36 -0.08
N LEU A 427 11.54 -7.34 0.67
CA LEU A 427 10.71 -6.16 0.92
C LEU A 427 10.46 -5.37 -0.36
N GLU A 428 11.50 -5.14 -1.18
CA GLU A 428 11.38 -4.39 -2.43
C GLU A 428 10.42 -5.07 -3.42
N HIS A 429 10.75 -6.29 -3.87
CA HIS A 429 9.95 -6.97 -4.90
C HIS A 429 8.69 -7.64 -4.37
N GLY A 430 8.65 -7.97 -3.07
CA GLY A 430 7.45 -8.54 -2.45
C GLY A 430 6.33 -7.50 -2.30
N THR A 431 6.66 -6.23 -2.03
CA THR A 431 5.65 -5.16 -1.96
C THR A 431 5.05 -4.89 -3.34
N GLU A 432 5.88 -4.81 -4.39
CA GLU A 432 5.44 -4.67 -5.78
C GLU A 432 4.52 -5.84 -6.22
N ALA A 433 4.81 -7.06 -5.77
CA ALA A 433 4.08 -8.27 -6.18
C ALA A 433 2.86 -8.64 -5.32
N GLN A 434 2.52 -7.90 -4.26
CA GLN A 434 1.40 -8.25 -3.37
C GLN A 434 0.05 -8.21 -4.10
N GLU A 435 -0.17 -7.28 -5.02
CA GLU A 435 -1.43 -7.19 -5.78
C GLU A 435 -1.67 -8.43 -6.65
N ASP A 436 -0.65 -8.94 -7.34
CA ASP A 436 -0.73 -10.16 -8.14
C ASP A 436 -1.10 -11.39 -7.29
N ALA A 437 -0.45 -11.55 -6.14
CA ALA A 437 -0.69 -12.67 -5.24
C ALA A 437 -2.09 -12.63 -4.60
N VAL A 438 -2.59 -11.44 -4.21
CA VAL A 438 -3.95 -11.26 -3.68
C VAL A 438 -4.99 -11.45 -4.78
N PHE A 439 -4.76 -10.91 -5.98
CA PHE A 439 -5.68 -11.02 -7.10
C PHE A 439 -5.88 -12.48 -7.53
N ILE A 440 -4.81 -13.27 -7.69
CA ILE A 440 -4.95 -14.67 -8.10
C ILE A 440 -5.60 -15.53 -7.01
N ASP A 441 -5.27 -15.36 -5.71
CA ASP A 441 -5.94 -16.13 -4.63
C ASP A 441 -7.45 -15.80 -4.59
N ARG A 442 -7.82 -14.51 -4.62
CA ARG A 442 -9.23 -14.08 -4.68
C ARG A 442 -9.93 -14.59 -5.94
N ALA A 443 -9.29 -14.57 -7.11
CA ALA A 443 -9.88 -15.04 -8.37
C ALA A 443 -10.18 -16.54 -8.34
N LEU A 444 -9.25 -17.35 -7.80
CA LEU A 444 -9.45 -18.79 -7.66
C LEU A 444 -10.53 -19.11 -6.61
N ARG A 445 -10.56 -18.40 -5.48
CA ARG A 445 -11.62 -18.54 -4.46
C ARG A 445 -12.98 -18.08 -4.96
N HIS A 446 -13.07 -17.04 -5.79
CA HIS A 446 -14.31 -16.62 -6.46
C HIS A 446 -14.89 -17.72 -7.34
N VAL A 447 -14.05 -18.42 -8.13
CA VAL A 447 -14.47 -19.60 -8.90
C VAL A 447 -15.02 -20.70 -7.99
N ALA A 448 -14.38 -20.97 -6.86
CA ALA A 448 -14.86 -21.97 -5.89
C ALA A 448 -16.17 -21.57 -5.19
N ALA A 449 -16.29 -20.34 -4.72
CA ALA A 449 -17.50 -19.80 -4.10
C ALA A 449 -18.68 -19.77 -5.09
N SER A 450 -18.44 -19.37 -6.33
CA SER A 450 -19.43 -19.38 -7.41
C SER A 450 -19.91 -20.81 -7.73
N CYS A 451 -18.99 -21.77 -7.83
CA CYS A 451 -19.35 -23.18 -8.04
C CYS A 451 -20.11 -23.76 -6.84
N LYS A 452 -19.78 -23.34 -5.61
CA LYS A 452 -20.48 -23.72 -4.37
C LYS A 452 -21.92 -23.21 -4.37
N ALA A 453 -22.12 -21.94 -4.71
CA ALA A 453 -23.45 -21.31 -4.80
C ALA A 453 -24.31 -21.92 -5.91
N ALA A 454 -23.72 -22.29 -7.05
CA ALA A 454 -24.41 -22.99 -8.14
C ALA A 454 -24.61 -24.50 -7.90
N GLY A 455 -23.93 -25.08 -6.90
CA GLY A 455 -23.87 -26.53 -6.67
C GLY A 455 -23.08 -27.32 -7.74
N SER A 456 -22.42 -26.63 -8.68
CA SER A 456 -21.67 -27.21 -9.79
C SER A 456 -20.28 -27.71 -9.36
N ARG A 457 -19.72 -28.68 -10.09
CA ARG A 457 -18.33 -29.09 -9.88
C ARG A 457 -17.38 -27.93 -10.21
N LEU A 458 -16.28 -27.86 -9.48
CA LEU A 458 -15.13 -27.02 -9.85
C LEU A 458 -14.55 -27.51 -11.19
N PRO A 459 -14.13 -26.61 -12.10
CA PRO A 459 -13.32 -26.96 -13.26
C PRO A 459 -11.98 -27.57 -12.87
N GLN A 460 -11.40 -28.37 -13.76
CA GLN A 460 -10.05 -28.88 -13.58
C GLN A 460 -9.04 -27.95 -14.25
N VAL A 461 -8.50 -27.00 -13.46
CA VAL A 461 -7.35 -26.17 -13.87
C VAL A 461 -6.15 -27.08 -14.10
N GLY A 462 -5.53 -26.98 -15.28
CA GLY A 462 -4.21 -27.57 -15.56
C GLY A 462 -3.11 -26.52 -15.71
N ALA A 463 -3.48 -25.31 -16.14
CA ALA A 463 -2.59 -24.16 -16.11
C ALA A 463 -3.35 -22.86 -15.81
N ALA A 464 -2.63 -21.84 -15.35
CA ALA A 464 -3.08 -20.46 -15.34
C ALA A 464 -2.04 -19.57 -16.02
N VAL A 465 -2.46 -18.42 -16.53
CA VAL A 465 -1.60 -17.42 -17.18
C VAL A 465 -2.00 -16.05 -16.66
N LEU A 466 -1.08 -15.33 -16.02
CA LEU A 466 -1.28 -13.97 -15.52
C LEU A 466 -0.49 -12.98 -16.37
N GLY A 467 -1.15 -11.93 -16.85
CA GLY A 467 -0.51 -10.78 -17.51
C GLY A 467 -0.94 -9.46 -16.87
N ASP A 468 -0.67 -8.37 -17.56
CA ASP A 468 -0.95 -7.00 -17.08
C ASP A 468 -2.45 -6.64 -17.12
N GLU A 469 -3.20 -7.28 -18.01
CA GLU A 469 -4.61 -6.95 -18.29
C GLU A 469 -5.60 -8.04 -17.79
N ASP A 470 -5.20 -9.31 -17.79
CA ASP A 470 -6.04 -10.45 -17.40
C ASP A 470 -5.32 -11.61 -16.68
N LEU A 471 -6.11 -12.40 -15.97
CA LEU A 471 -5.80 -13.78 -15.57
C LEU A 471 -6.63 -14.73 -16.44
N THR A 472 -5.96 -15.64 -17.13
CA THR A 472 -6.57 -16.72 -17.91
C THR A 472 -6.36 -18.07 -17.20
N LEU A 473 -7.44 -18.79 -16.90
CA LEU A 473 -7.42 -20.18 -16.43
C LEU A 473 -7.61 -21.13 -17.62
N LEU A 474 -6.78 -22.16 -17.71
CA LEU A 474 -6.78 -23.18 -18.76
C LEU A 474 -7.13 -24.56 -18.18
N PHE A 475 -8.13 -25.21 -18.77
CA PHE A 475 -8.70 -26.46 -18.26
C PHE A 475 -8.31 -27.67 -19.12
N THR A 476 -8.01 -28.79 -18.46
CA THR A 476 -7.73 -30.07 -19.14
C THR A 476 -8.95 -30.65 -19.85
N ASP A 477 -10.16 -30.32 -19.37
CA ASP A 477 -11.44 -30.58 -20.03
C ASP A 477 -12.38 -29.37 -20.02
N PRO A 478 -13.36 -29.29 -20.94
CA PRO A 478 -14.32 -28.19 -20.97
C PRO A 478 -15.02 -28.01 -19.62
N ALA A 479 -15.12 -26.77 -19.13
CA ALA A 479 -15.59 -26.47 -17.79
C ALA A 479 -17.00 -27.08 -17.53
N PRO A 480 -17.20 -27.86 -16.44
CA PRO A 480 -18.45 -28.57 -16.16
C PRO A 480 -19.54 -27.68 -15.55
N SER A 481 -19.25 -26.39 -15.36
CA SER A 481 -20.04 -25.39 -14.64
C SER A 481 -20.37 -24.20 -15.55
N GLU A 482 -21.42 -23.46 -15.23
CA GLU A 482 -21.65 -22.15 -15.85
C GLU A 482 -20.50 -21.18 -15.49
N VAL A 483 -20.27 -20.20 -16.36
CA VAL A 483 -19.19 -19.21 -16.23
C VAL A 483 -19.56 -18.21 -15.12
N PRO A 484 -18.74 -18.01 -14.06
CA PRO A 484 -19.05 -17.08 -12.98
C PRO A 484 -19.13 -15.62 -13.44
N GLU A 485 -19.83 -14.76 -12.68
CA GLU A 485 -19.88 -13.34 -13.00
C GLU A 485 -18.47 -12.71 -12.91
N GLY A 486 -18.18 -11.82 -13.86
CA GLY A 486 -16.84 -11.24 -14.10
C GLY A 486 -16.05 -11.98 -15.18
N TRP A 487 -16.19 -13.31 -15.29
CA TRP A 487 -15.41 -14.13 -16.21
C TRP A 487 -16.00 -14.18 -17.63
N THR A 488 -15.14 -14.37 -18.63
CA THR A 488 -15.51 -14.71 -20.01
C THR A 488 -14.93 -16.07 -20.39
N ALA A 489 -15.64 -16.88 -21.17
CA ALA A 489 -15.16 -18.18 -21.62
C ALA A 489 -14.88 -18.22 -23.13
N THR A 490 -13.98 -19.11 -23.54
CA THR A 490 -13.82 -19.51 -24.95
C THR A 490 -15.02 -20.31 -25.47
N ASP A 491 -15.22 -20.33 -26.79
CA ASP A 491 -16.32 -21.05 -27.45
C ASP A 491 -16.33 -22.58 -27.17
N ASP A 492 -15.18 -23.15 -26.80
CA ASP A 492 -15.01 -24.56 -26.43
C ASP A 492 -15.05 -24.81 -24.90
N ALA A 493 -15.25 -23.75 -24.11
CA ALA A 493 -15.23 -23.74 -22.64
C ALA A 493 -13.94 -24.30 -21.99
N ARG A 494 -12.81 -24.34 -22.71
CA ARG A 494 -11.51 -24.82 -22.20
C ARG A 494 -10.63 -23.74 -21.59
N ALA A 495 -10.99 -22.46 -21.73
CA ALA A 495 -10.38 -21.38 -21.00
C ALA A 495 -11.42 -20.38 -20.47
N TRP A 496 -11.17 -19.82 -19.28
CA TRP A 496 -11.87 -18.66 -18.75
C TRP A 496 -10.89 -17.51 -18.51
N MET A 497 -11.28 -16.28 -18.82
CA MET A 497 -10.49 -15.06 -18.63
C MET A 497 -11.17 -14.12 -17.63
N LEU A 498 -10.39 -13.45 -16.78
CA LEU A 498 -10.82 -12.44 -15.83
C LEU A 498 -9.93 -11.21 -15.96
N ALA A 499 -10.49 -10.06 -16.34
CA ALA A 499 -9.72 -8.82 -16.43
C ALA A 499 -9.32 -8.31 -15.03
N ARG A 500 -8.12 -7.74 -14.88
CA ARG A 500 -7.56 -7.38 -13.56
C ARG A 500 -8.33 -6.29 -12.80
N TRP A 501 -9.05 -5.42 -13.52
CA TRP A 501 -9.97 -4.44 -12.93
C TRP A 501 -11.33 -5.02 -12.50
N THR A 502 -11.52 -6.35 -12.53
CA THR A 502 -12.74 -6.97 -12.04
C THR A 502 -12.74 -6.99 -10.52
N PHE A 503 -13.69 -6.27 -9.91
CA PHE A 503 -13.89 -6.29 -8.46
C PHE A 503 -14.25 -7.71 -7.97
N LEU A 504 -13.53 -8.18 -6.96
CA LEU A 504 -13.75 -9.44 -6.26
C LEU A 504 -14.01 -9.15 -4.79
N GLU A 505 -15.00 -9.81 -4.20
CA GLU A 505 -15.44 -9.57 -2.82
C GLU A 505 -14.38 -10.03 -1.79
N GLU A 506 -14.31 -9.36 -0.64
CA GLU A 506 -13.21 -9.55 0.31
C GLU A 506 -13.41 -10.72 1.29
N ASP A 507 -14.66 -11.16 1.47
CA ASP A 507 -15.06 -12.28 2.34
C ASP A 507 -14.79 -13.67 1.71
N LEU A 508 -14.27 -13.70 0.48
CA LEU A 508 -13.78 -14.91 -0.20
C LEU A 508 -12.70 -15.66 0.57
N ASP A 509 -12.00 -15.03 1.52
CA ASP A 509 -11.01 -15.67 2.39
C ASP A 509 -11.59 -16.87 3.17
N ALA A 510 -12.90 -16.85 3.49
CA ALA A 510 -13.61 -17.95 4.15
C ALA A 510 -13.88 -19.16 3.23
N GLN A 511 -13.66 -19.04 1.92
CA GLN A 511 -13.69 -20.16 0.99
C GLN A 511 -12.30 -20.81 0.90
N PRO A 512 -12.15 -22.12 1.23
CA PRO A 512 -10.88 -22.82 1.12
C PRO A 512 -10.28 -22.77 -0.29
N ALA A 513 -8.96 -22.66 -0.35
CA ALA A 513 -8.18 -22.62 -1.58
C ALA A 513 -8.46 -23.86 -2.46
N PRO A 514 -8.95 -23.71 -3.71
CA PRO A 514 -9.32 -24.85 -4.54
C PRO A 514 -8.10 -25.58 -5.15
N TYR A 515 -7.05 -24.84 -5.51
CA TYR A 515 -5.86 -25.34 -6.23
C TYR A 515 -4.57 -25.06 -5.43
N PRO A 516 -4.40 -25.67 -4.24
CA PRO A 516 -3.30 -25.38 -3.31
C PRO A 516 -1.91 -25.81 -3.83
N ALA A 517 -1.84 -26.61 -4.90
CA ALA A 517 -0.60 -27.00 -5.57
C ALA A 517 -0.40 -26.29 -6.93
N LEU A 518 -1.01 -25.10 -7.12
CA LEU A 518 -0.70 -24.21 -8.24
C LEU A 518 0.65 -23.51 -7.98
N VAL A 519 1.61 -23.72 -8.88
CA VAL A 519 2.97 -23.14 -8.85
C VAL A 519 3.30 -22.47 -10.18
N SER A 520 4.11 -21.42 -10.17
CA SER A 520 4.64 -20.80 -11.39
C SER A 520 5.78 -21.62 -11.98
N VAL A 521 6.00 -21.45 -13.29
CA VAL A 521 7.00 -22.22 -14.05
C VAL A 521 7.90 -21.31 -14.89
N GLY A 522 7.40 -20.16 -15.34
CA GLY A 522 8.19 -19.20 -16.12
C GLY A 522 7.37 -18.10 -16.79
N LEU A 523 8.08 -17.24 -17.52
CA LEU A 523 7.50 -16.13 -18.30
C LEU A 523 7.43 -16.49 -19.79
N ASP A 524 6.32 -16.26 -20.47
CA ASP A 524 6.28 -16.38 -21.93
C ASP A 524 6.91 -15.17 -22.65
N GLY A 525 7.07 -15.28 -23.98
CA GLY A 525 7.67 -14.21 -24.79
C GLY A 525 6.87 -12.89 -24.85
N GLY A 526 5.70 -12.83 -24.22
CA GLY A 526 4.92 -11.61 -23.98
C GLY A 526 5.02 -11.10 -22.53
N GLY A 527 5.87 -11.68 -21.69
CA GLY A 527 6.06 -11.30 -20.28
C GLY A 527 5.03 -11.89 -19.31
N ARG A 528 4.15 -12.78 -19.76
CA ARG A 528 3.07 -13.33 -18.91
C ARG A 528 3.57 -14.52 -18.11
N THR A 529 3.22 -14.57 -16.82
CA THR A 529 3.58 -15.67 -15.92
C THR A 529 2.68 -16.88 -16.14
N TRP A 530 3.29 -18.03 -16.42
CA TRP A 530 2.60 -19.31 -16.54
C TRP A 530 2.70 -20.12 -15.25
N TYR A 531 1.58 -20.71 -14.86
CA TYR A 531 1.44 -21.58 -13.69
C TYR A 531 0.92 -22.95 -14.10
N LEU A 532 1.34 -24.00 -13.40
CA LEU A 532 0.82 -25.36 -13.52
C LEU A 532 0.23 -25.82 -12.19
N ASP A 533 -0.92 -26.49 -12.26
CA ASP A 533 -1.51 -27.16 -11.09
C ASP A 533 -0.97 -28.60 -11.01
N LEU A 534 -0.14 -28.87 -10.00
CA LEU A 534 0.60 -30.14 -9.93
C LEU A 534 -0.32 -31.35 -9.62
N GLU A 535 -1.49 -31.13 -9.03
CA GLU A 535 -2.47 -32.19 -8.77
C GLU A 535 -3.17 -32.68 -10.04
N THR A 536 -3.42 -31.80 -11.01
CA THR A 536 -3.91 -32.14 -12.36
C THR A 536 -2.84 -32.90 -13.16
N LEU A 537 -1.55 -32.73 -12.86
CA LEU A 537 -0.49 -33.54 -13.45
C LEU A 537 -0.35 -34.90 -12.75
N GLY A 538 -0.41 -34.93 -11.41
CA GLY A 538 -0.25 -36.12 -10.57
C GLY A 538 1.19 -36.66 -10.55
N LEU A 539 1.74 -37.01 -11.72
CA LEU A 539 3.16 -37.28 -11.95
C LEU A 539 3.77 -36.15 -12.79
N CYS A 540 4.33 -35.14 -12.13
CA CYS A 540 5.03 -34.04 -12.76
C CYS A 540 6.49 -34.41 -13.07
N GLY A 541 6.69 -35.14 -14.17
CA GLY A 541 8.02 -35.44 -14.70
C GLY A 541 8.62 -34.22 -15.41
N ILE A 542 9.86 -33.86 -15.06
CA ILE A 542 10.64 -32.76 -15.65
C ILE A 542 11.82 -33.37 -16.41
N GLY A 543 11.89 -33.09 -17.71
CA GLY A 543 12.99 -33.51 -18.59
C GLY A 543 13.99 -32.37 -18.83
N GLY A 544 15.25 -32.71 -19.11
CA GLY A 544 16.34 -31.77 -19.34
C GLY A 544 17.59 -32.11 -18.53
N GLU A 545 18.55 -31.19 -18.49
CA GLU A 545 19.80 -31.41 -17.75
C GLU A 545 19.57 -31.42 -16.23
N PRO A 546 20.21 -32.33 -15.45
CA PRO A 546 19.88 -32.56 -14.04
C PRO A 546 19.95 -31.31 -13.14
N GLU A 547 20.87 -30.39 -13.41
CA GLU A 547 21.01 -29.13 -12.66
C GLU A 547 19.85 -28.16 -12.91
N GLN A 548 19.31 -28.14 -14.14
CA GLN A 548 18.16 -27.30 -14.50
C GLN A 548 16.86 -27.90 -13.95
N VAL A 549 16.72 -29.23 -14.03
CA VAL A 549 15.64 -29.98 -13.38
C VAL A 549 15.62 -29.73 -11.87
N ALA A 550 16.79 -29.78 -11.22
CA ALA A 550 16.94 -29.47 -9.81
C ALA A 550 16.59 -28.00 -9.50
N GLY A 551 17.00 -27.07 -10.35
CA GLY A 551 16.72 -25.63 -10.20
C GLY A 551 15.24 -25.28 -10.27
N LEU A 552 14.50 -25.83 -11.23
CA LEU A 552 13.04 -25.64 -11.35
C LEU A 552 12.28 -26.33 -10.21
N ALA A 553 12.63 -27.58 -9.87
CA ALA A 553 11.97 -28.29 -8.78
C ALA A 553 12.22 -27.63 -7.42
N ARG A 554 13.42 -27.07 -7.19
CA ARG A 554 13.72 -26.24 -5.99
C ARG A 554 12.87 -24.98 -5.95
N PHE A 555 12.71 -24.30 -7.09
CA PHE A 555 11.85 -23.11 -7.20
C PHE A 555 10.38 -23.44 -6.88
N MET A 556 9.83 -24.52 -7.44
CA MET A 556 8.47 -24.99 -7.13
C MET A 556 8.28 -25.30 -5.63
N VAL A 557 9.28 -25.94 -5.00
CA VAL A 557 9.29 -26.19 -3.55
C VAL A 557 9.30 -24.89 -2.75
N ALA A 558 10.06 -23.88 -3.18
CA ALA A 558 10.13 -22.58 -2.52
C ALA A 558 8.79 -21.82 -2.59
N GLU A 559 8.13 -21.78 -3.76
CA GLU A 559 6.77 -21.20 -3.86
C GLU A 559 5.75 -21.95 -2.99
N LEU A 560 5.75 -23.29 -3.04
CA LEU A 560 4.89 -24.12 -2.18
C LEU A 560 5.15 -23.89 -0.69
N ALA A 561 6.35 -23.46 -0.29
CA ALA A 561 6.68 -23.14 1.10
C ALA A 561 6.05 -21.83 1.58
N VAL A 562 5.93 -20.83 0.69
CA VAL A 562 5.62 -19.44 1.06
C VAL A 562 4.19 -18.97 0.72
N ASN A 563 3.55 -19.53 -0.31
CA ASN A 563 2.25 -19.04 -0.77
C ASN A 563 1.11 -19.37 0.20
N LYS A 564 0.18 -18.42 0.41
CA LYS A 564 -0.97 -18.56 1.33
C LYS A 564 -1.91 -19.71 0.92
N TRP A 565 -2.27 -19.82 -0.36
CA TRP A 565 -3.16 -20.89 -0.83
C TRP A 565 -2.57 -22.30 -0.72
N ALA A 566 -1.25 -22.44 -0.61
CA ALA A 566 -0.57 -23.71 -0.36
C ALA A 566 -0.55 -24.09 1.14
N GLU A 567 -1.37 -23.42 1.96
CA GLU A 567 -1.68 -23.82 3.33
C GLU A 567 -2.25 -25.25 3.39
N GLY A 568 -1.81 -26.01 4.39
CA GLY A 568 -2.17 -27.42 4.55
C GLY A 568 -1.46 -28.43 3.64
N CYS A 569 -0.70 -27.99 2.63
CA CYS A 569 0.16 -28.87 1.82
C CYS A 569 1.22 -29.59 2.67
N GLU A 570 1.52 -30.86 2.37
CA GLU A 570 2.69 -31.57 2.92
C GLU A 570 3.71 -31.79 1.78
N VAL A 571 4.92 -31.22 1.89
CA VAL A 571 5.97 -31.38 0.86
C VAL A 571 7.09 -32.26 1.42
N LEU A 572 7.29 -33.41 0.79
CA LEU A 572 8.25 -34.44 1.20
C LEU A 572 9.43 -34.44 0.23
N LEU A 573 10.55 -33.90 0.69
CA LEU A 573 11.80 -33.81 -0.05
C LEU A 573 12.62 -35.08 0.20
N ALA A 574 12.84 -35.87 -0.85
CA ALA A 574 13.53 -37.15 -0.70
C ALA A 574 15.06 -36.99 -0.59
N ASP A 575 15.64 -37.86 0.22
CA ASP A 575 17.07 -38.06 0.41
C ASP A 575 17.76 -36.76 0.90
N GLN A 576 18.50 -36.05 0.03
CA GLN A 576 19.08 -34.73 0.31
C GLN A 576 18.69 -33.67 -0.74
N PHE A 577 17.67 -33.95 -1.56
CA PHE A 577 17.22 -32.99 -2.57
C PHE A 577 16.62 -31.75 -1.92
N ALA A 578 17.07 -30.56 -2.33
CA ALA A 578 16.59 -29.24 -1.89
C ALA A 578 16.49 -29.04 -0.36
N ALA A 579 17.30 -29.74 0.44
CA ALA A 579 17.24 -29.71 1.91
C ALA A 579 17.46 -28.31 2.51
N GLU A 580 18.18 -27.45 1.80
CA GLU A 580 18.33 -26.01 2.08
C GLU A 580 16.99 -25.28 2.18
N THR A 581 15.99 -25.65 1.35
CA THR A 581 14.67 -25.00 1.34
C THR A 581 13.84 -25.27 2.58
N VAL A 582 14.09 -26.38 3.32
CA VAL A 582 13.29 -26.78 4.50
C VAL A 582 13.17 -25.66 5.54
N ARG A 583 14.19 -24.79 5.64
CA ARG A 583 14.19 -23.66 6.57
C ARG A 583 13.23 -22.52 6.16
N LEU A 584 12.71 -22.49 4.92
CA LEU A 584 11.61 -21.58 4.52
C LEU A 584 10.33 -21.87 5.32
N ASN A 585 9.90 -23.13 5.41
CA ASN A 585 8.68 -23.48 6.13
C ASN A 585 8.72 -24.94 6.65
N PRO A 586 9.31 -25.21 7.83
CA PRO A 586 9.47 -26.56 8.36
C PRO A 586 8.17 -27.21 8.88
N ALA A 587 7.06 -26.46 8.93
CA ALA A 587 5.74 -27.04 9.17
C ALA A 587 5.21 -27.74 7.89
N ARG A 588 5.55 -27.20 6.72
CA ARG A 588 5.06 -27.60 5.39
C ARG A 588 6.06 -28.49 4.64
N LEU A 589 7.35 -28.20 4.73
CA LEU A 589 8.47 -28.91 4.08
C LEU A 589 9.13 -29.90 5.05
N ARG A 590 9.44 -31.12 4.58
CA ARG A 590 10.11 -32.16 5.39
C ARG A 590 11.13 -32.93 4.55
N GLN A 591 12.36 -33.05 5.06
CA GLN A 591 13.35 -33.98 4.51
C GLN A 591 13.06 -35.40 5.02
N VAL A 592 13.04 -36.38 4.11
CA VAL A 592 12.73 -37.78 4.40
C VAL A 592 13.51 -38.73 3.49
N GLU A 593 13.75 -39.97 3.94
CA GLU A 593 14.29 -41.02 3.06
C GLU A 593 13.31 -41.31 1.91
N ARG A 594 13.82 -41.56 0.69
CA ARG A 594 12.98 -41.87 -0.48
C ARG A 594 12.01 -43.04 -0.26
N SER A 595 12.38 -44.05 0.53
CA SER A 595 11.49 -45.16 0.89
C SER A 595 10.22 -44.70 1.60
N ASP A 596 10.37 -43.71 2.48
CA ASP A 596 9.36 -43.32 3.45
C ASP A 596 8.40 -42.31 2.82
N ALA A 597 8.92 -41.42 1.97
CA ALA A 597 8.12 -40.57 1.08
C ALA A 597 7.22 -41.41 0.15
N LEU A 598 7.79 -42.45 -0.48
CA LEU A 598 7.04 -43.34 -1.38
C LEU A 598 6.02 -44.22 -0.62
N ALA A 599 6.35 -44.68 0.60
CA ALA A 599 5.40 -45.39 1.45
C ALA A 599 4.22 -44.49 1.86
N ARG A 600 4.49 -43.23 2.24
CA ARG A 600 3.47 -42.22 2.57
C ARG A 600 2.56 -41.93 1.37
N ALA A 601 3.12 -41.73 0.18
CA ALA A 601 2.37 -41.55 -1.06
C ALA A 601 1.47 -42.76 -1.39
N ALA A 602 2.00 -43.98 -1.30
CA ALA A 602 1.26 -45.20 -1.60
C ALA A 602 0.06 -45.42 -0.65
N VAL A 603 0.23 -45.17 0.66
CA VAL A 603 -0.87 -45.24 1.64
C VAL A 603 -1.97 -44.21 1.30
N LEU A 604 -1.59 -42.95 1.07
CA LEU A 604 -2.54 -41.89 0.74
C LEU A 604 -3.29 -42.15 -0.58
N THR A 605 -2.62 -42.75 -1.57
CA THR A 605 -3.23 -43.11 -2.87
C THR A 605 -4.34 -44.16 -2.69
N GLY A 606 -4.16 -45.11 -1.77
CA GLY A 606 -5.21 -46.06 -1.37
C GLY A 606 -6.37 -45.37 -0.64
N GLU A 607 -6.06 -44.57 0.39
CA GLU A 607 -7.06 -43.81 1.16
C GLU A 607 -7.95 -42.91 0.27
N MET A 608 -7.36 -42.28 -0.76
CA MET A 608 -8.11 -41.44 -1.72
C MET A 608 -9.27 -42.20 -2.38
N GLY A 609 -9.03 -43.43 -2.86
CA GLY A 609 -10.07 -44.23 -3.52
C GLY A 609 -11.22 -44.57 -2.57
N GLU A 610 -10.90 -45.01 -1.36
CA GLU A 610 -11.91 -45.33 -0.35
C GLU A 610 -12.70 -44.08 0.09
N VAL A 611 -12.05 -42.93 0.28
CA VAL A 611 -12.72 -41.69 0.70
C VAL A 611 -13.66 -41.17 -0.39
N GLU A 612 -13.27 -41.21 -1.66
CA GLU A 612 -14.11 -40.75 -2.78
C GLU A 612 -15.31 -41.67 -3.02
N GLU A 613 -15.16 -43.00 -2.87
CA GLU A 613 -16.29 -43.95 -2.94
C GLU A 613 -17.25 -43.78 -1.74
N ASN A 614 -16.73 -43.66 -0.52
CA ASN A 614 -17.55 -43.54 0.69
C ASN A 614 -18.32 -42.21 0.78
N LEU A 615 -17.77 -41.11 0.26
CA LEU A 615 -18.41 -39.79 0.29
C LEU A 615 -19.17 -39.44 -0.99
N GLY A 616 -18.89 -40.12 -2.12
CA GLY A 616 -19.45 -39.80 -3.43
C GLY A 616 -19.00 -38.45 -3.99
N ALA A 617 -17.85 -37.93 -3.52
CA ALA A 617 -17.35 -36.59 -3.84
C ALA A 617 -15.82 -36.57 -4.01
N ASP A 618 -15.37 -36.10 -5.17
CA ASP A 618 -13.97 -35.88 -5.52
C ASP A 618 -13.27 -34.83 -4.64
N VAL A 619 -11.92 -34.81 -4.67
CA VAL A 619 -11.08 -33.84 -3.93
C VAL A 619 -11.56 -32.39 -4.11
N LEU A 620 -11.85 -31.97 -5.35
CA LEU A 620 -12.25 -30.58 -5.67
C LEU A 620 -13.62 -30.24 -5.08
N SER A 621 -14.61 -31.12 -5.22
CA SER A 621 -15.94 -30.94 -4.63
C SER A 621 -15.86 -30.84 -3.10
N ARG A 622 -14.97 -31.60 -2.46
CA ARG A 622 -14.74 -31.53 -1.01
C ARG A 622 -14.09 -30.21 -0.57
N ARG A 623 -13.12 -29.67 -1.32
CA ARG A 623 -12.55 -28.32 -1.05
C ARG A 623 -13.55 -27.20 -1.27
N ARG A 624 -14.30 -27.25 -2.37
CA ARG A 624 -15.41 -26.34 -2.67
C ARG A 624 -16.35 -26.24 -1.46
N ASP A 625 -16.76 -27.38 -0.91
CA ASP A 625 -17.72 -27.41 0.20
C ASP A 625 -17.09 -27.10 1.57
N GLY A 626 -15.80 -27.39 1.77
CA GLY A 626 -15.09 -27.25 3.05
C GLY A 626 -15.07 -28.54 3.88
N LEU A 627 -15.15 -29.70 3.23
CA LEU A 627 -15.36 -31.00 3.86
C LEU A 627 -14.06 -31.77 4.05
N LEU A 628 -13.68 -32.02 5.30
CA LEU A 628 -12.52 -32.85 5.70
C LEU A 628 -11.21 -32.41 5.02
N LEU A 629 -10.87 -31.12 5.14
CA LEU A 629 -9.80 -30.49 4.36
C LEU A 629 -8.44 -31.22 4.46
N ASP A 630 -8.05 -31.75 5.62
CA ASP A 630 -6.83 -32.58 5.80
C ASP A 630 -6.76 -33.80 4.86
N THR A 631 -7.92 -34.32 4.46
CA THR A 631 -8.08 -35.45 3.52
C THR A 631 -8.23 -34.99 2.06
N THR A 632 -8.19 -33.68 1.82
CA THR A 632 -8.11 -33.05 0.50
C THR A 632 -6.72 -32.48 0.22
N ASN A 633 -6.03 -31.94 1.23
CA ASN A 633 -4.78 -31.21 1.05
C ASN A 633 -3.71 -32.07 0.36
N PRO A 634 -2.93 -31.50 -0.57
CA PRO A 634 -2.02 -32.28 -1.39
C PRO A 634 -0.77 -32.70 -0.60
N VAL A 635 -0.21 -33.84 -0.98
CA VAL A 635 1.08 -34.33 -0.50
C VAL A 635 2.00 -34.44 -1.70
N VAL A 636 2.97 -33.54 -1.77
CA VAL A 636 3.91 -33.36 -2.88
C VAL A 636 5.23 -34.05 -2.54
N VAL A 637 5.52 -35.16 -3.21
CA VAL A 637 6.78 -35.89 -3.06
C VAL A 637 7.75 -35.44 -4.16
N VAL A 638 8.94 -34.98 -3.78
CA VAL A 638 9.94 -34.45 -4.71
C VAL A 638 11.13 -35.41 -4.78
N LEU A 639 11.45 -35.89 -5.98
CA LEU A 639 12.42 -36.97 -6.23
C LEU A 639 13.44 -36.58 -7.32
N ALA A 640 14.68 -37.02 -7.19
CA ALA A 640 15.69 -36.85 -8.24
C ALA A 640 15.39 -37.65 -9.54
N SER A 641 14.51 -38.66 -9.49
CA SER A 641 14.22 -39.57 -10.61
C SER A 641 12.87 -40.27 -10.44
N ARG A 642 12.21 -40.66 -11.54
CA ARG A 642 10.89 -41.31 -11.54
C ARG A 642 10.79 -42.50 -10.57
N PRO A 643 9.71 -42.65 -9.78
CA PRO A 643 9.48 -43.84 -8.97
C PRO A 643 8.86 -44.99 -9.77
N GLY A 644 9.13 -46.22 -9.34
CA GLY A 644 8.38 -47.41 -9.75
C GLY A 644 7.50 -47.92 -8.61
N GLY A 645 6.35 -48.50 -8.95
CA GLY A 645 5.40 -49.06 -8.00
C GLY A 645 3.99 -49.15 -8.58
N GLU A 646 3.10 -49.87 -7.90
CA GLU A 646 1.69 -50.00 -8.30
C GLU A 646 0.95 -48.65 -8.17
N PHE A 647 1.16 -47.95 -7.06
CA PHE A 647 0.58 -46.61 -6.81
C PHE A 647 0.93 -45.57 -7.89
N VAL A 648 2.05 -45.74 -8.61
CA VAL A 648 2.45 -44.84 -9.71
C VAL A 648 1.48 -44.98 -10.89
N ALA A 649 0.98 -46.19 -11.15
CA ALA A 649 -0.08 -46.42 -12.13
C ALA A 649 -1.43 -45.90 -11.62
N ASP A 650 -1.72 -46.04 -10.32
CA ASP A 650 -2.97 -45.54 -9.72
C ASP A 650 -3.06 -44.00 -9.74
N VAL A 651 -1.95 -43.29 -9.53
CA VAL A 651 -1.86 -41.83 -9.69
C VAL A 651 -1.99 -41.44 -11.16
N ALA A 652 -1.26 -42.12 -12.07
CA ALA A 652 -1.31 -41.85 -13.51
C ALA A 652 -2.65 -42.21 -14.20
N ALA A 653 -3.50 -42.98 -13.53
CA ALA A 653 -4.83 -43.36 -14.02
C ALA A 653 -5.96 -42.43 -13.53
N ARG A 654 -5.63 -41.35 -12.79
CA ARG A 654 -6.59 -40.33 -12.35
C ARG A 654 -6.46 -39.07 -13.18
N ASP A 655 -7.59 -38.40 -13.41
CA ASP A 655 -7.63 -37.08 -14.02
C ASP A 655 -7.02 -36.01 -13.08
N ARG A 656 -7.16 -36.17 -11.75
CA ARG A 656 -6.52 -35.35 -10.70
C ARG A 656 -6.14 -36.20 -9.48
N SER A 657 -5.01 -35.90 -8.85
CA SER A 657 -4.53 -36.58 -7.63
C SER A 657 -4.03 -35.61 -6.57
N ARG A 658 -4.47 -35.76 -5.31
CA ARG A 658 -3.86 -35.05 -4.16
C ARG A 658 -2.49 -35.61 -3.77
N VAL A 659 -2.14 -36.81 -4.21
CA VAL A 659 -0.76 -37.33 -4.13
C VAL A 659 -0.05 -36.92 -5.40
N VAL A 660 0.90 -36.01 -5.27
CA VAL A 660 1.70 -35.45 -6.36
C VAL A 660 3.11 -36.00 -6.26
N VAL A 661 3.71 -36.39 -7.38
CA VAL A 661 5.14 -36.70 -7.48
C VAL A 661 5.78 -35.76 -8.49
N VAL A 662 6.69 -34.89 -8.03
CA VAL A 662 7.59 -34.11 -8.90
C VAL A 662 8.88 -34.90 -9.04
N HIS A 663 9.34 -35.16 -10.26
CA HIS A 663 10.57 -35.92 -10.47
C HIS A 663 11.34 -35.54 -11.74
N GLY A 664 12.66 -35.73 -11.70
CA GLY A 664 13.49 -35.77 -12.90
C GLY A 664 13.42 -37.10 -13.67
N ASP A 665 14.21 -37.18 -14.76
CA ASP A 665 14.46 -38.39 -15.56
C ASP A 665 13.18 -39.05 -16.12
N GLU A 666 12.68 -38.50 -17.24
CA GLU A 666 11.39 -38.83 -17.83
C GLU A 666 11.42 -38.82 -19.37
N GLU A 667 10.86 -39.86 -20.01
CA GLU A 667 10.79 -39.97 -21.49
C GLU A 667 9.66 -39.12 -22.12
N ALA A 668 8.60 -38.81 -21.37
CA ALA A 668 7.48 -37.98 -21.81
C ALA A 668 7.12 -36.92 -20.76
N PRO A 669 7.96 -35.89 -20.57
CA PRO A 669 7.85 -34.95 -19.45
C PRO A 669 6.65 -34.00 -19.56
N ALA A 670 6.18 -33.52 -18.41
CA ALA A 670 5.22 -32.42 -18.32
C ALA A 670 5.89 -31.05 -18.55
N VAL A 671 7.19 -30.95 -18.29
CA VAL A 671 8.04 -29.77 -18.53
C VAL A 671 9.38 -30.22 -19.13
N GLU A 672 9.73 -29.73 -20.31
CA GLU A 672 10.96 -30.09 -21.03
C GLU A 672 11.91 -28.88 -21.10
N LEU A 673 13.05 -28.94 -20.40
CA LEU A 673 14.04 -27.86 -20.30
C LEU A 673 15.08 -27.99 -21.43
N ALA A 674 15.17 -26.96 -22.27
CA ALA A 674 15.92 -26.97 -23.52
C ALA A 674 17.42 -26.62 -23.41
N GLY A 675 17.97 -26.56 -22.19
CA GLY A 675 19.39 -26.24 -21.93
C GLY A 675 19.71 -24.75 -21.95
N ASP A 676 18.97 -23.93 -22.70
CA ASP A 676 19.12 -22.47 -22.84
C ASP A 676 18.34 -21.64 -21.79
N GLY A 677 17.68 -22.32 -20.85
CA GLY A 677 16.79 -21.71 -19.86
C GLY A 677 15.32 -21.67 -20.28
N MET A 678 14.96 -22.12 -21.49
CA MET A 678 13.56 -22.28 -21.89
C MET A 678 12.98 -23.61 -21.41
N ALA A 679 11.76 -23.58 -20.87
CA ALA A 679 10.91 -24.73 -20.64
C ALA A 679 9.82 -24.80 -21.73
N TYR A 680 9.71 -25.93 -22.42
CA TYR A 680 8.55 -26.28 -23.23
C TYR A 680 7.51 -27.03 -22.39
N LEU A 681 6.23 -26.72 -22.58
CA LEU A 681 5.10 -27.31 -21.86
C LEU A 681 4.25 -28.14 -22.84
N PRO A 682 4.49 -29.46 -23.00
CA PRO A 682 3.92 -30.23 -24.12
C PRO A 682 2.39 -30.31 -24.14
N MET A 683 1.73 -30.20 -22.97
CA MET A 683 0.27 -30.16 -22.86
C MET A 683 -0.34 -28.90 -23.51
N TRP A 684 0.39 -27.79 -23.49
CA TRP A 684 -0.12 -26.47 -23.91
C TRP A 684 0.53 -25.95 -25.20
N GLY A 685 1.62 -26.58 -25.66
CA GLY A 685 2.30 -26.22 -26.90
C GLY A 685 3.05 -24.88 -26.85
N ILE A 686 3.42 -24.43 -25.64
CA ILE A 686 4.09 -23.15 -25.38
C ILE A 686 5.50 -23.35 -24.83
N SER A 687 6.39 -22.38 -25.09
CA SER A 687 7.69 -22.26 -24.42
C SER A 687 7.74 -21.00 -23.56
N VAL A 688 8.25 -21.14 -22.34
CA VAL A 688 8.43 -20.08 -21.35
C VAL A 688 9.90 -20.03 -20.91
N HIS A 689 10.41 -18.87 -20.51
CA HIS A 689 11.70 -18.78 -19.84
C HIS A 689 11.52 -19.26 -18.40
N ALA A 690 12.17 -20.37 -18.05
CA ALA A 690 11.90 -21.12 -16.85
C ALA A 690 12.41 -20.40 -15.59
N PHE A 691 11.59 -20.34 -14.55
CA PHE A 691 12.09 -19.97 -13.23
C PHE A 691 12.98 -21.06 -12.68
N THR A 692 14.11 -20.66 -12.09
CA THR A 692 15.11 -21.57 -11.55
C THR A 692 15.72 -20.95 -10.31
N MET A 693 15.92 -21.77 -9.27
CA MET A 693 16.54 -21.37 -8.02
C MET A 693 17.70 -22.31 -7.72
N GLN A 694 18.88 -21.76 -7.45
CA GLN A 694 20.08 -22.48 -7.03
C GLN A 694 20.21 -22.53 -5.49
N PRO A 695 21.02 -23.44 -4.92
CA PRO A 695 21.24 -23.52 -3.47
C PRO A 695 21.64 -22.18 -2.84
N GLU A 696 22.47 -21.41 -3.55
CA GLU A 696 23.05 -20.13 -3.12
C GLU A 696 22.01 -19.00 -3.08
N GLN A 697 20.90 -19.15 -3.82
CA GLN A 697 19.73 -18.27 -3.74
C GLN A 697 18.75 -18.75 -2.67
N ALA A 698 18.57 -20.07 -2.55
CA ALA A 698 17.61 -20.68 -1.63
C ALA A 698 18.02 -20.60 -0.16
N ALA A 699 19.28 -20.89 0.15
CA ALA A 699 19.75 -20.97 1.53
C ALA A 699 19.66 -19.62 2.27
N PRO A 700 20.15 -18.48 1.75
CA PRO A 700 20.04 -17.20 2.46
C PRO A 700 18.58 -16.75 2.66
N MET A 701 17.70 -17.04 1.70
CA MET A 701 16.26 -16.80 1.84
C MET A 701 15.67 -17.69 2.94
N ALA A 702 16.03 -18.98 2.97
CA ALA A 702 15.57 -19.92 3.99
C ALA A 702 16.11 -19.60 5.40
N ASP A 703 17.32 -19.05 5.50
CA ASP A 703 17.94 -18.60 6.74
C ASP A 703 17.32 -17.31 7.27
N LEU A 704 16.98 -16.33 6.42
CA LEU A 704 16.24 -15.14 6.84
C LEU A 704 14.82 -15.48 7.35
N ILE A 705 14.10 -16.35 6.65
CA ILE A 705 12.77 -16.79 7.11
C ILE A 705 12.90 -17.64 8.38
N ALA A 706 14.04 -18.30 8.63
CA ALA A 706 14.32 -18.94 9.91
C ALA A 706 14.67 -17.97 11.05
N ALA A 707 15.49 -16.95 10.79
CA ALA A 707 15.87 -15.93 11.75
C ALA A 707 14.64 -15.14 12.23
N THR A 708 13.79 -14.67 11.31
CA THR A 708 12.56 -13.95 11.65
C THR A 708 11.55 -14.81 12.43
N ARG A 709 11.55 -16.16 12.28
CA ARG A 709 10.75 -17.05 13.13
C ARG A 709 11.27 -17.19 14.56
N SER A 710 12.51 -16.80 14.87
CA SER A 710 12.99 -16.80 16.24
C SER A 710 12.22 -15.78 17.06
N LEU A 711 11.77 -16.18 18.25
CA LEU A 711 11.12 -15.28 19.22
C LEU A 711 12.10 -14.73 20.25
N GLU A 712 13.41 -14.80 19.96
CA GLU A 712 14.45 -14.22 20.78
C GLU A 712 14.42 -12.69 20.73
N ASP A 713 14.71 -12.08 21.87
CA ASP A 713 14.71 -10.65 22.09
C ASP A 713 16.12 -10.15 22.45
N GLU A 714 16.36 -8.86 22.20
CA GLU A 714 17.64 -8.21 22.47
C GLU A 714 17.46 -7.05 23.46
N PRO A 715 18.48 -6.74 24.29
CA PRO A 715 18.48 -5.50 25.04
C PRO A 715 18.49 -4.32 24.05
N VAL A 716 17.71 -3.28 24.32
CA VAL A 716 17.79 -2.05 23.51
C VAL A 716 19.24 -1.52 23.57
N PRO A 717 19.88 -1.23 22.42
CA PRO A 717 21.26 -0.74 22.40
C PRO A 717 21.38 0.66 23.01
N ASP A 718 22.58 0.99 23.49
CA ASP A 718 22.94 2.33 23.94
C ASP A 718 22.81 3.38 22.80
N SER A 719 22.70 4.66 23.16
CA SER A 719 22.83 5.78 22.21
C SER A 719 24.15 5.69 21.43
N GLN A 720 24.17 6.09 20.14
CA GLN A 720 25.39 6.02 19.33
C GLN A 720 26.47 7.01 19.80
N SER A 721 26.08 8.03 20.57
CA SER A 721 26.98 8.99 21.21
C SER A 721 26.67 9.19 22.70
N ASP A 722 27.70 9.56 23.46
CA ASP A 722 27.64 10.03 24.85
C ASP A 722 27.59 11.59 24.94
N ASP A 723 27.63 12.29 23.81
CA ASP A 723 27.48 13.75 23.69
C ASP A 723 26.00 14.16 23.48
N GLY A 724 25.70 15.46 23.56
CA GLY A 724 24.38 16.02 23.21
C GLY A 724 23.31 15.90 24.31
N PRO A 725 22.01 16.05 23.96
CA PRO A 725 20.91 16.17 24.93
C PRO A 725 20.58 14.86 25.66
N LEU A 726 20.88 13.71 25.05
CA LEU A 726 20.75 12.39 25.69
C LEU A 726 21.97 12.06 26.56
N GLY A 727 23.15 12.39 26.04
CA GLY A 727 24.44 12.07 26.62
C GLY A 727 24.62 10.57 26.92
N LYS A 728 25.58 10.27 27.80
CA LYS A 728 25.86 8.91 28.31
C LYS A 728 24.69 8.19 29.01
N TYR A 729 23.54 8.82 29.21
CA TYR A 729 22.48 8.32 30.09
C TYR A 729 21.46 7.42 29.38
N ALA A 730 21.29 7.59 28.06
CA ALA A 730 20.17 7.02 27.32
C ALA A 730 20.54 5.78 26.50
N ARG A 731 19.54 4.94 26.25
CA ARG A 731 19.49 3.95 25.18
C ARG A 731 18.87 4.55 23.91
N ALA A 732 19.01 3.86 22.78
CA ALA A 732 18.51 4.29 21.47
C ALA A 732 16.98 4.45 21.40
N ASP A 733 16.22 3.88 22.35
CA ASP A 733 14.77 4.04 22.48
C ASP A 733 14.36 5.22 23.39
N GLY A 734 15.32 5.95 23.98
CA GLY A 734 15.08 7.01 24.96
C GLY A 734 14.91 6.55 26.41
N SER A 735 15.06 5.26 26.75
CA SER A 735 15.10 4.82 28.16
C SER A 735 16.45 5.14 28.81
N LEU A 736 16.50 5.19 30.13
CA LEU A 736 17.77 5.25 30.86
C LEU A 736 18.53 3.91 30.76
N ARG A 737 19.86 3.98 30.67
CA ARG A 737 20.75 2.82 30.88
C ARG A 737 20.70 2.41 32.36
N GLU A 738 20.71 1.11 32.61
CA GLU A 738 20.36 0.49 33.90
C GLU A 738 21.23 1.00 35.06
N GLU A 739 22.51 1.26 34.81
CA GLU A 739 23.50 1.73 35.79
C GLU A 739 23.25 3.16 36.32
N TYR A 740 22.38 3.94 35.66
CA TYR A 740 21.93 5.25 36.13
C TYR A 740 20.58 5.19 36.87
N THR A 741 20.01 4.01 37.03
CA THR A 741 18.74 3.77 37.72
C THR A 741 18.95 3.04 39.05
N ALA A 742 17.89 2.91 39.83
CA ALA A 742 17.79 1.97 40.93
C ALA A 742 16.53 1.11 40.77
N PRO A 743 16.52 -0.14 41.28
CA PRO A 743 15.34 -0.98 41.28
C PRO A 743 14.13 -0.26 41.89
N ARG A 744 13.01 -0.35 41.19
CA ARG A 744 11.71 0.19 41.57
C ARG A 744 11.33 -0.18 43.01
N ARG A 745 10.73 0.75 43.75
CA ARG A 745 10.07 0.44 45.03
C ARG A 745 8.72 -0.19 44.78
N THR A 746 8.54 -1.42 45.25
CA THR A 746 7.30 -2.18 45.12
C THR A 746 6.24 -1.78 46.17
N GLU A 747 6.68 -1.20 47.29
CA GLU A 747 5.85 -0.78 48.42
C GLU A 747 5.96 0.73 48.72
N GLY A 748 4.82 1.37 48.95
CA GLY A 748 4.72 2.80 49.24
C GLY A 748 4.90 3.70 48.02
N ASN A 749 4.94 5.02 48.24
CA ASN A 749 5.11 6.01 47.17
C ASN A 749 6.61 6.27 46.88
N ASP A 750 7.00 6.23 45.60
CA ASP A 750 8.29 6.69 45.10
C ASP A 750 8.15 7.75 43.98
N PRO A 751 8.18 9.05 44.31
CA PRO A 751 8.09 10.12 43.32
C PRO A 751 9.30 10.20 42.36
N SER A 752 10.32 9.37 42.55
CA SER A 752 11.45 9.24 41.61
C SER A 752 11.22 8.22 40.49
N SER A 753 10.03 7.61 40.43
CA SER A 753 9.58 6.71 39.37
C SER A 753 8.41 7.33 38.58
N GLN A 754 8.26 6.98 37.30
CA GLN A 754 7.14 7.42 36.45
C GLN A 754 5.77 6.90 36.92
N LEU A 755 5.78 5.79 37.65
CA LEU A 755 4.61 5.15 38.25
C LEU A 755 4.79 5.19 39.78
N PRO A 756 4.48 6.33 40.43
CA PRO A 756 4.94 6.58 41.80
C PRO A 756 4.24 5.73 42.88
N GLU A 757 3.06 5.17 42.62
CA GLU A 757 2.34 4.34 43.60
C GLU A 757 2.94 2.93 43.75
N ALA A 758 2.49 2.19 44.79
CA ALA A 758 2.90 0.81 45.04
C ALA A 758 2.38 -0.16 43.96
N ASP A 759 3.08 -1.26 43.72
CA ASP A 759 2.78 -2.19 42.63
C ASP A 759 1.38 -2.81 42.72
N GLU A 760 0.90 -3.06 43.94
CA GLU A 760 -0.47 -3.56 44.20
C GLU A 760 -1.55 -2.65 43.58
N VAL A 761 -1.30 -1.33 43.48
CA VAL A 761 -2.23 -0.38 42.84
C VAL A 761 -2.30 -0.65 41.34
N TYR A 762 -1.16 -0.64 40.66
CA TYR A 762 -1.11 -0.81 39.20
C TYR A 762 -1.53 -2.22 38.76
N LEU A 763 -1.14 -3.26 39.50
CA LEU A 763 -1.57 -4.64 39.23
C LEU A 763 -3.08 -4.82 39.42
N ALA A 764 -3.70 -4.07 40.36
CA ALA A 764 -5.14 -4.09 40.59
C ALA A 764 -5.95 -3.27 39.57
N THR A 765 -5.36 -2.29 38.85
CA THR A 765 -6.10 -1.42 37.91
C THR A 765 -5.73 -1.61 36.43
N ALA A 766 -4.46 -1.79 36.09
CA ALA A 766 -3.93 -1.75 34.72
C ALA A 766 -3.65 -3.14 34.12
N ALA A 767 -3.30 -3.16 32.83
CA ALA A 767 -2.99 -4.36 32.04
C ALA A 767 -1.49 -4.74 32.09
N THR A 768 -0.95 -4.77 33.30
CA THR A 768 0.49 -4.79 33.56
C THR A 768 0.91 -5.89 34.53
N THR A 769 2.18 -6.27 34.50
CA THR A 769 2.81 -7.28 35.35
C THR A 769 3.93 -6.66 36.20
N ALA A 770 4.37 -7.33 37.26
CA ALA A 770 5.44 -6.81 38.13
C ALA A 770 6.78 -6.65 37.37
N GLU A 771 6.99 -7.49 36.36
CA GLU A 771 8.12 -7.45 35.45
C GLU A 771 8.07 -6.22 34.52
N ASP A 772 6.89 -5.88 33.99
CA ASP A 772 6.71 -4.65 33.19
C ASP A 772 6.93 -3.39 34.03
N LEU A 773 6.35 -3.34 35.25
CA LEU A 773 6.50 -2.21 36.17
C LEU A 773 7.97 -1.96 36.52
N ALA A 774 8.75 -3.02 36.73
CA ALA A 774 10.19 -2.93 36.98
C ALA A 774 10.98 -2.46 35.75
N ALA A 775 10.54 -2.81 34.53
CA ALA A 775 11.20 -2.43 33.29
C ALA A 775 10.94 -0.96 32.88
N ILE A 776 9.68 -0.50 32.95
CA ILE A 776 9.30 0.86 32.49
C ILE A 776 9.53 1.95 33.54
N ALA A 777 9.34 1.62 34.82
CA ALA A 777 9.27 2.60 35.89
C ALA A 777 10.26 2.34 37.05
N PRO A 778 11.58 2.21 36.78
CA PRO A 778 12.61 2.18 37.81
C PRO A 778 12.68 3.51 38.58
N SER A 779 13.37 3.52 39.71
CA SER A 779 13.54 4.70 40.56
C SER A 779 14.81 5.47 40.15
N VAL A 780 14.69 6.73 39.72
CA VAL A 780 15.86 7.50 39.22
C VAL A 780 16.53 8.30 40.35
N PRO A 781 17.82 8.06 40.67
CA PRO A 781 18.53 8.75 41.75
C PRO A 781 18.56 10.28 41.57
N ALA A 782 18.40 11.04 42.66
CA ALA A 782 18.24 12.50 42.59
C ALA A 782 19.37 13.24 41.83
N GLN A 783 20.62 12.82 42.02
CA GLN A 783 21.77 13.36 41.29
C GLN A 783 21.63 13.15 39.77
N ILE A 784 21.16 11.97 39.33
CA ILE A 784 20.97 11.66 37.91
C ILE A 784 19.83 12.53 37.33
N ARG A 785 18.73 12.72 38.07
CA ARG A 785 17.65 13.63 37.66
C ARG A 785 18.12 15.08 37.51
N GLU A 786 18.96 15.56 38.43
CA GLU A 786 19.59 16.89 38.36
C GLU A 786 20.59 17.00 37.20
N GLU A 787 21.40 15.97 36.94
CA GLU A 787 22.37 15.93 35.83
C GLU A 787 21.67 15.90 34.45
N ILE A 788 20.55 15.18 34.30
CA ILE A 788 19.76 15.14 33.05
C ILE A 788 18.97 16.44 32.85
N ALA A 789 18.34 16.98 33.90
CA ALA A 789 17.59 18.25 33.81
C ALA A 789 18.48 19.45 33.46
N ALA A 790 19.79 19.35 33.68
CA ALA A 790 20.78 20.34 33.25
C ALA A 790 21.39 20.07 31.86
N LEU A 791 21.18 18.88 31.28
CA LEU A 791 21.78 18.45 30.02
C LEU A 791 21.04 19.00 28.79
N ASP A 792 19.70 19.01 28.84
CA ASP A 792 18.85 19.48 27.75
C ASP A 792 17.94 20.66 28.19
N PRO A 793 18.50 21.88 28.26
CA PRO A 793 17.75 23.08 28.61
C PRO A 793 16.97 23.68 27.42
N THR A 794 16.96 23.07 26.23
CA THR A 794 16.26 23.61 25.04
C THR A 794 15.03 22.81 24.62
N LEU A 795 14.82 21.60 25.15
CA LEU A 795 13.71 20.72 24.74
C LEU A 795 12.34 21.40 24.70
N ASP A 796 11.99 22.23 25.68
CA ASP A 796 10.69 22.92 25.71
C ASP A 796 10.52 23.91 24.54
N GLN A 797 11.61 24.56 24.11
CA GLN A 797 11.60 25.42 22.92
C GLN A 797 11.68 24.59 21.63
N ASP A 798 12.46 23.50 21.61
CA ASP A 798 12.54 22.59 20.46
C ASP A 798 11.19 21.92 20.16
N VAL A 799 10.39 21.62 21.19
CA VAL A 799 9.00 21.15 21.10
C VAL A 799 8.05 22.27 20.65
N ALA A 800 8.13 23.47 21.22
CA ALA A 800 7.30 24.59 20.79
C ALA A 800 7.53 24.92 19.31
N ASP A 801 8.80 24.96 18.88
CA ASP A 801 9.22 25.17 17.50
C ASP A 801 8.75 24.03 16.56
N TRP A 802 8.59 22.80 17.06
CA TRP A 802 8.05 21.68 16.28
C TRP A 802 6.57 21.88 15.94
N PHE A 803 5.75 22.37 16.87
CA PHE A 803 4.33 22.60 16.64
C PHE A 803 3.99 24.00 16.07
N ASP A 804 4.93 24.96 16.10
CA ASP A 804 4.77 26.26 15.44
C ASP A 804 5.01 26.16 13.91
N GLU A 805 3.95 26.30 13.11
CA GLU A 805 4.01 26.32 11.65
C GLU A 805 4.84 27.49 11.09
N SER A 806 4.92 28.60 11.82
CA SER A 806 5.72 29.77 11.44
C SER A 806 7.21 29.63 11.78
N CYS A 807 7.62 28.51 12.37
CA CYS A 807 9.01 28.26 12.74
C CYS A 807 9.91 28.16 11.49
N PRO A 808 11.02 28.94 11.41
CA PRO A 808 11.96 28.88 10.29
C PRO A 808 12.90 27.66 10.32
N ARG A 809 12.76 26.76 11.31
CA ARG A 809 13.58 25.55 11.48
C ARG A 809 13.00 24.41 10.64
N PRO A 810 13.78 23.72 9.80
CA PRO A 810 13.33 22.51 9.12
C PRO A 810 12.92 21.42 10.11
N LYS A 811 11.86 20.71 9.76
CA LYS A 811 11.29 19.58 10.50
C LYS A 811 11.41 18.32 9.64
N VAL A 812 12.01 17.27 10.20
CA VAL A 812 12.15 15.95 9.55
C VAL A 812 11.29 14.95 10.30
N HIS A 813 10.19 14.53 9.68
CA HIS A 813 9.25 13.59 10.29
C HIS A 813 9.59 12.16 9.89
N LEU A 814 9.67 11.26 10.89
CA LEU A 814 10.04 9.84 10.71
C LEU A 814 9.21 8.88 11.59
N LEU A 815 8.16 9.36 12.27
CA LEU A 815 7.31 8.58 13.19
C LEU A 815 5.91 8.37 12.57
N GLY A 816 5.92 7.81 11.37
CA GLY A 816 4.85 7.79 10.38
C GLY A 816 5.43 8.10 8.99
N PRO A 817 4.62 8.61 8.04
CA PRO A 817 5.07 8.94 6.69
C PRO A 817 6.30 9.87 6.69
N VAL A 818 7.35 9.46 5.99
CA VAL A 818 8.63 10.19 6.01
C VAL A 818 8.55 11.48 5.20
N SER A 819 8.73 12.63 5.85
CA SER A 819 8.64 13.94 5.21
C SER A 819 9.68 14.94 5.73
N VAL A 820 9.90 15.99 4.94
CA VAL A 820 10.75 17.14 5.28
C VAL A 820 9.98 18.41 4.95
N SER A 821 9.78 19.28 5.93
CA SER A 821 9.15 20.59 5.74
C SER A 821 10.06 21.71 6.26
N ALA A 822 10.16 22.81 5.51
CA ALA A 822 10.95 23.97 5.88
C ALA A 822 10.32 25.24 5.30
N LEU A 823 10.01 26.22 6.15
CA LEU A 823 9.34 27.47 5.74
C LEU A 823 10.12 28.29 4.70
N ASN A 824 11.46 28.20 4.72
CA ASN A 824 12.37 28.84 3.76
C ASN A 824 12.98 27.83 2.76
N GLY A 825 12.38 26.65 2.65
CA GLY A 825 12.79 25.59 1.72
C GLY A 825 12.30 25.83 0.29
N GLY A 826 12.95 25.19 -0.67
CA GLY A 826 12.49 25.09 -2.05
C GLY A 826 11.48 23.96 -2.23
N ASP A 827 10.57 24.12 -3.19
CA ASP A 827 9.52 23.15 -3.52
C ASP A 827 10.12 21.78 -3.95
N PRO A 828 9.74 20.66 -3.30
CA PRO A 828 10.11 19.32 -3.73
C PRO A 828 9.78 18.98 -5.19
N SER A 829 8.76 19.60 -5.80
CA SER A 829 8.38 19.36 -7.20
C SER A 829 9.51 19.71 -8.19
N ALA A 830 10.37 20.67 -7.84
CA ALA A 830 11.50 21.11 -8.65
C ALA A 830 12.71 20.15 -8.64
N ILE A 831 12.52 18.90 -8.19
CA ILE A 831 13.59 17.91 -8.01
C ILE A 831 13.20 16.57 -8.64
N ASP A 832 13.84 16.21 -9.77
CA ASP A 832 13.66 14.95 -10.54
C ASP A 832 13.61 13.66 -9.69
N ASN A 833 14.20 13.70 -8.50
CA ASN A 833 14.11 12.64 -7.51
C ASN A 833 14.11 13.26 -6.11
N ALA A 834 12.98 13.89 -5.77
CA ALA A 834 12.72 14.49 -4.45
C ALA A 834 12.79 13.43 -3.34
N GLY A 835 12.12 12.28 -3.50
CA GLY A 835 12.08 11.22 -2.48
C GLY A 835 13.45 10.66 -2.10
N GLY A 836 14.36 10.46 -3.07
CA GLY A 836 15.74 10.05 -2.81
C GLY A 836 16.61 11.16 -2.19
N THR A 837 16.19 12.42 -2.27
CA THR A 837 16.77 13.54 -1.51
C THR A 837 16.20 13.60 -0.08
N VAL A 838 14.89 13.39 0.09
CA VAL A 838 14.24 13.24 1.40
C VAL A 838 14.84 12.09 2.20
N SER A 839 15.04 10.92 1.57
CA SER A 839 15.73 9.79 2.21
C SER A 839 17.19 10.11 2.56
N PHE A 840 17.90 10.92 1.77
CA PHE A 840 19.25 11.38 2.13
C PHE A 840 19.24 12.31 3.37
N ILE A 841 18.21 13.14 3.54
CA ILE A 841 18.00 13.94 4.75
C ILE A 841 17.63 13.03 5.93
N ALA A 842 16.72 12.07 5.75
CA ALA A 842 16.33 11.09 6.77
C ALA A 842 17.51 10.24 7.24
N TYR A 843 18.37 9.79 6.32
CA TYR A 843 19.62 9.11 6.64
C TYR A 843 20.48 9.98 7.55
N LEU A 844 20.83 11.20 7.14
CA LEU A 844 21.66 12.12 7.94
C LEU A 844 21.00 12.50 9.29
N ALA A 845 19.67 12.53 9.37
CA ALA A 845 18.95 12.75 10.62
C ALA A 845 19.18 11.62 11.64
N CYS A 846 19.38 10.39 11.17
CA CYS A 846 19.65 9.20 12.00
C CYS A 846 21.13 9.01 12.37
N GLN A 847 22.03 9.94 12.02
CA GLN A 847 23.46 9.84 12.32
C GLN A 847 23.83 10.86 13.42
N ASP A 848 24.43 10.41 14.52
CA ASP A 848 24.85 11.31 15.61
C ASP A 848 26.06 12.19 15.23
N HIS A 849 26.80 11.79 14.20
CA HIS A 849 27.99 12.47 13.70
C HIS A 849 27.95 12.59 12.16
N GLY A 850 28.58 13.63 11.62
CA GLY A 850 28.63 13.85 10.17
C GLY A 850 29.26 12.69 9.38
N VAL A 851 28.70 12.39 8.22
CA VAL A 851 29.04 11.23 7.38
C VAL A 851 29.93 11.60 6.20
N THR A 852 30.98 10.81 5.91
CA THR A 852 31.85 11.05 4.75
C THR A 852 31.16 10.76 3.42
N GLY A 853 31.65 11.36 2.33
CA GLY A 853 31.16 11.07 0.98
C GLY A 853 31.26 9.60 0.58
N GLU A 854 32.26 8.86 1.07
CA GLU A 854 32.34 7.40 0.90
C GLU A 854 31.22 6.65 1.65
N ARG A 855 31.05 6.89 2.97
CA ARG A 855 30.04 6.17 3.77
C ARG A 855 28.62 6.46 3.29
N ALA A 856 28.33 7.70 2.91
CA ALA A 856 27.05 8.07 2.30
C ALA A 856 26.83 7.39 0.93
N ALA A 857 27.86 7.30 0.08
CA ALA A 857 27.75 6.60 -1.19
C ALA A 857 27.52 5.09 -1.00
N ALA A 858 28.23 4.47 -0.06
CA ALA A 858 28.08 3.04 0.26
C ALA A 858 26.69 2.70 0.81
N ALA A 859 26.18 3.47 1.78
CA ALA A 859 24.88 3.23 2.40
C ALA A 859 23.70 3.24 1.39
N PHE A 860 23.82 4.01 0.30
CA PHE A 860 22.82 4.10 -0.77
C PHE A 860 23.18 3.31 -2.04
N GLY A 861 24.29 2.56 -2.06
CA GLY A 861 24.76 1.85 -3.26
C GLY A 861 25.15 2.77 -4.44
N TRP A 862 25.45 4.04 -4.19
CA TRP A 862 25.75 5.01 -5.24
C TRP A 862 27.19 4.89 -5.75
N LYS A 863 27.33 4.59 -7.05
CA LYS A 863 28.63 4.39 -7.72
C LYS A 863 29.58 5.60 -7.73
N THR A 864 29.17 6.80 -7.28
CA THR A 864 30.02 7.99 -7.25
C THR A 864 29.72 8.93 -6.09
N GLN A 865 30.75 9.61 -5.56
CA GLN A 865 30.58 10.73 -4.64
C GLN A 865 29.88 11.95 -5.27
N LYS A 866 29.88 12.07 -6.61
CA LYS A 866 29.12 13.12 -7.31
C LYS A 866 27.61 12.97 -7.08
N THR A 867 27.11 11.74 -6.93
CA THR A 867 25.71 11.49 -6.56
C THR A 867 25.41 12.06 -5.17
N VAL A 868 26.31 11.85 -4.19
CA VAL A 868 26.20 12.43 -2.83
C VAL A 868 26.24 13.97 -2.89
N GLN A 869 27.14 14.55 -3.69
CA GLN A 869 27.24 16.01 -3.86
C GLN A 869 25.96 16.60 -4.44
N ASN A 870 25.39 15.99 -5.49
CA ASN A 870 24.11 16.40 -6.06
C ASN A 870 22.97 16.29 -5.02
N ARG A 871 22.90 15.17 -4.29
CA ARG A 871 21.89 14.97 -3.23
C ARG A 871 22.03 15.96 -2.08
N ALA A 872 23.25 16.34 -1.70
CA ALA A 872 23.51 17.38 -0.71
C ALA A 872 23.11 18.78 -1.20
N THR A 873 23.32 19.10 -2.48
CA THR A 873 22.82 20.36 -3.08
C THR A 873 21.29 20.40 -3.07
N ASN A 874 20.62 19.33 -3.49
CA ASN A 874 19.17 19.24 -3.48
C ASN A 874 18.62 19.28 -2.02
N ALA A 875 19.32 18.70 -1.06
CA ALA A 875 18.96 18.77 0.36
C ALA A 875 19.12 20.18 0.94
N ARG A 876 20.14 20.96 0.53
CA ARG A 876 20.24 22.39 0.89
C ARG A 876 19.08 23.20 0.33
N PHE A 877 18.67 22.91 -0.90
CA PHE A 877 17.50 23.55 -1.50
C PHE A 877 16.21 23.22 -0.71
N LEU A 878 15.94 21.95 -0.40
CA LEU A 878 14.79 21.54 0.41
C LEU A 878 14.79 22.13 1.84
N LEU A 879 15.94 22.13 2.52
CA LEU A 879 16.04 22.63 3.89
C LEU A 879 16.10 24.16 3.94
N GLY A 880 16.49 24.82 2.85
CA GLY A 880 16.64 26.27 2.78
C GLY A 880 17.84 26.81 3.55
N THR A 881 17.78 28.10 3.89
CA THR A 881 18.79 28.80 4.70
C THR A 881 18.28 29.19 6.07
N ARG A 882 19.22 29.36 7.00
CA ARG A 882 19.01 29.90 8.35
C ARG A 882 18.81 31.42 8.31
N PRO A 883 18.23 32.05 9.34
CA PRO A 883 18.10 33.51 9.42
C PRO A 883 19.42 34.31 9.38
N ASP A 884 20.58 33.65 9.51
CA ASP A 884 21.91 34.25 9.32
C ASP A 884 22.41 34.21 7.86
N GLY A 885 21.62 33.66 6.94
CA GLY A 885 21.93 33.53 5.50
C GLY A 885 22.79 32.31 5.14
N SER A 886 22.95 31.33 6.03
CA SER A 886 23.76 30.13 5.79
C SER A 886 22.95 28.83 5.84
N ASP A 887 23.42 27.80 5.15
CA ASP A 887 22.67 26.55 4.95
C ASP A 887 22.41 25.77 6.25
N TRP A 888 21.24 25.11 6.32
CA TRP A 888 20.91 24.12 7.36
C TRP A 888 21.70 22.81 7.23
N LEU A 889 22.15 22.49 6.02
CA LEU A 889 23.15 21.45 5.71
C LEU A 889 24.41 22.16 5.16
N PRO A 890 25.43 22.46 5.99
CA PRO A 890 26.63 23.15 5.53
C PRO A 890 27.40 22.42 4.42
N ASP A 891 28.38 23.10 3.80
CA ASP A 891 29.34 22.40 2.96
C ASP A 891 30.18 21.40 3.78
N ALA A 892 30.51 20.25 3.18
CA ALA A 892 31.25 19.20 3.89
C ALA A 892 32.67 19.63 4.29
N SER A 893 33.29 20.58 3.57
CA SER A 893 34.57 21.20 3.95
C SER A 893 34.45 22.18 5.14
N MET A 894 33.21 22.60 5.46
CA MET A 894 32.89 23.42 6.62
C MET A 894 32.49 22.59 7.84
N SER A 895 32.53 21.25 7.78
CA SER A 895 32.25 20.39 8.95
C SER A 895 33.22 20.63 10.11
N SER A 896 32.82 20.23 11.32
CA SER A 896 33.65 20.42 12.50
C SER A 896 34.96 19.63 12.43
N GLY A 897 34.97 18.49 11.73
CA GLY A 897 36.15 17.68 11.45
C GLY A 897 37.05 18.31 10.38
N ALA A 898 36.48 18.74 9.25
CA ALA A 898 37.23 19.37 8.16
C ALA A 898 38.01 20.61 8.61
N ARG A 899 37.37 21.47 9.42
CA ARG A 899 38.01 22.65 10.03
C ARG A 899 39.16 22.32 11.02
N ARG A 900 39.29 21.05 11.44
CA ARG A 900 40.37 20.51 12.27
C ARG A 900 41.38 19.63 11.49
N GLY A 901 41.22 19.52 10.16
CA GLY A 901 42.10 18.74 9.29
C GLY A 901 41.71 17.28 9.10
N SER A 902 40.51 16.88 9.53
CA SER A 902 39.92 15.55 9.25
C SER A 902 39.21 15.53 7.90
N THR A 903 38.74 14.35 7.48
CA THR A 903 37.95 14.16 6.26
C THR A 903 36.67 15.01 6.26
N PRO A 904 36.28 15.64 5.14
CA PRO A 904 34.99 16.31 4.97
C PRO A 904 33.79 15.39 5.26
N THR A 905 32.77 15.94 5.92
CA THR A 905 31.57 15.20 6.35
C THR A 905 30.29 16.01 6.12
N TYR A 906 29.24 15.35 5.66
CA TYR A 906 27.88 15.90 5.58
C TYR A 906 27.21 15.73 6.94
N GLU A 907 26.78 16.84 7.53
CA GLU A 907 26.33 16.92 8.92
C GLU A 907 25.14 17.88 8.97
N LEU A 908 23.97 17.40 9.38
CA LEU A 908 22.84 18.27 9.67
C LEU A 908 23.13 19.04 10.96
N LEU A 909 22.76 20.32 11.01
CA LEU A 909 22.94 21.13 12.22
C LEU A 909 21.94 20.68 13.30
N LYS A 910 22.33 19.71 14.13
CA LYS A 910 21.59 19.22 15.31
C LYS A 910 21.86 20.10 16.55
N GLY A 911 20.96 20.01 17.55
CA GLY A 911 21.06 20.73 18.83
C GLY A 911 20.32 22.07 18.87
N ALA A 912 20.67 22.92 19.83
CA ALA A 912 19.96 24.18 20.13
C ALA A 912 19.81 25.11 18.91
N GLY A 913 18.57 25.33 18.46
CA GLY A 913 18.26 26.12 17.26
C GLY A 913 18.63 25.44 15.94
N GLY A 914 18.89 24.13 15.96
CA GLY A 914 19.17 23.27 14.81
C GLY A 914 17.91 22.78 14.08
N ILE A 915 18.09 21.86 13.12
CA ILE A 915 16.99 21.09 12.52
C ILE A 915 16.30 20.25 13.61
N LEU A 916 14.97 20.14 13.53
CA LEU A 916 14.16 19.30 14.42
C LEU A 916 13.82 17.97 13.73
N THR A 917 13.78 16.88 14.49
CA THR A 917 13.34 15.57 13.97
C THR A 917 12.40 14.90 14.98
N SER A 918 11.36 14.21 14.51
CA SER A 918 10.41 13.59 15.45
C SER A 918 11.02 12.47 16.32
N PRO A 919 11.96 11.62 15.84
CA PRO A 919 12.63 10.66 16.72
C PRO A 919 13.49 11.31 17.81
N ASP A 920 14.25 12.37 17.48
CA ASP A 920 15.10 13.08 18.47
C ASP A 920 14.25 13.66 19.60
N LEU A 921 13.17 14.37 19.24
CA LEU A 921 12.22 14.91 20.20
C LEU A 921 11.55 13.81 21.02
N PHE A 922 11.13 12.70 20.40
CA PHE A 922 10.53 11.56 21.09
C PHE A 922 11.47 10.96 22.15
N VAL A 923 12.72 10.64 21.79
CA VAL A 923 13.65 10.00 22.75
C VAL A 923 14.12 10.96 23.84
N ARG A 924 14.27 12.26 23.53
CA ARG A 924 14.58 13.29 24.53
C ARG A 924 13.43 13.52 25.51
N LEU A 925 12.19 13.55 25.03
CA LEU A 925 10.99 13.64 25.87
C LEU A 925 10.85 12.39 26.75
N LYS A 926 11.01 11.17 26.20
CA LYS A 926 10.95 9.93 26.99
C LYS A 926 12.04 9.85 28.06
N LEU A 927 13.28 10.26 27.74
CA LEU A 927 14.37 10.36 28.72
C LEU A 927 14.01 11.35 29.84
N ARG A 928 13.49 12.53 29.47
CA ARG A 928 13.08 13.56 30.44
C ARG A 928 11.90 13.11 31.28
N ALA A 929 10.93 12.40 30.70
CA ALA A 929 9.79 11.82 31.40
C ALA A 929 10.27 10.87 32.51
N GLN A 930 11.21 9.98 32.19
CA GLN A 930 11.78 9.04 33.17
C GLN A 930 12.61 9.78 34.24
N ALA A 931 13.41 10.77 33.84
CA ALA A 931 14.17 11.62 34.75
C ALA A 931 13.31 12.58 35.62
N ARG A 932 12.04 12.85 35.25
CA ARG A 932 11.09 13.64 36.04
C ARG A 932 10.32 12.82 37.09
N GLY A 933 10.32 11.49 36.99
CA GLY A 933 9.59 10.62 37.92
C GLY A 933 8.08 10.92 37.91
N GLU A 934 7.50 11.29 39.05
CA GLU A 934 6.06 11.55 39.17
C GLU A 934 5.53 12.63 38.20
N GLY A 935 6.39 13.54 37.71
CA GLY A 935 6.07 14.58 36.73
C GLY A 935 6.25 14.19 35.25
N CYS A 936 6.15 12.91 34.91
CA CYS A 936 6.44 12.38 33.57
C CYS A 936 5.40 12.69 32.48
N GLU A 937 4.17 13.03 32.84
CA GLU A 937 3.00 12.93 31.96
C GLU A 937 3.05 13.85 30.72
N GLU A 938 3.35 15.13 30.92
CA GLU A 938 3.38 16.12 29.84
C GLU A 938 4.37 15.72 28.74
N ASP A 939 5.50 15.12 29.13
CA ASP A 939 6.50 14.59 28.21
C ASP A 939 6.02 13.33 27.48
N LEU A 940 5.34 12.41 28.16
CA LEU A 940 4.79 11.20 27.54
C LEU A 940 3.66 11.52 26.54
N VAL A 941 2.73 12.40 26.91
CA VAL A 941 1.65 12.87 26.02
C VAL A 941 2.23 13.58 24.80
N THR A 942 3.23 14.46 25.00
CA THR A 942 3.89 15.18 23.90
C THR A 942 4.73 14.24 23.02
N ALA A 943 5.39 13.24 23.59
CA ALA A 943 6.14 12.26 22.79
C ALA A 943 5.17 11.44 21.92
N LEU A 944 4.05 11.00 22.47
CA LEU A 944 3.06 10.19 21.76
C LEU A 944 2.26 10.99 20.71
N SER A 945 2.14 12.32 20.85
CA SER A 945 1.56 13.17 19.79
C SER A 945 2.48 13.43 18.60
N LEU A 946 3.75 13.00 18.65
CA LEU A 946 4.66 12.98 17.50
C LEU A 946 4.42 11.76 16.58
N ILE A 947 3.56 10.82 16.97
CA ILE A 947 3.29 9.59 16.21
C ILE A 947 2.09 9.81 15.28
N THR A 948 2.33 9.72 13.97
CA THR A 948 1.28 9.81 12.94
C THR A 948 1.09 8.51 12.16
N GLY A 949 1.99 7.54 12.34
CA GLY A 949 1.95 6.23 11.69
C GLY A 949 3.10 5.32 12.13
N ALA A 950 3.49 4.38 11.29
CA ALA A 950 4.61 3.47 11.59
C ALA A 950 5.96 4.23 11.55
N PRO A 951 6.92 3.97 12.45
CA PRO A 951 8.27 4.51 12.34
C PRO A 951 8.91 4.18 10.99
N PHE A 952 9.33 5.22 10.26
CA PHE A 952 9.67 5.15 8.84
C PHE A 952 8.58 4.47 7.99
N GLU A 953 7.35 4.98 8.01
CA GLU A 953 6.30 4.44 7.16
C GLU A 953 6.71 4.53 5.69
N ALA A 954 6.47 3.44 4.95
CA ALA A 954 7.04 3.18 3.62
C ALA A 954 8.58 2.96 3.58
N ALA A 955 9.22 2.52 4.68
CA ALA A 955 10.62 2.07 4.70
C ALA A 955 10.95 0.93 3.71
N THR A 956 9.94 0.20 3.23
CA THR A 956 10.08 -0.82 2.19
C THR A 956 10.31 -0.25 0.80
N GLU A 957 10.06 1.05 0.59
CA GLU A 957 10.41 1.73 -0.65
C GLU A 957 11.91 1.63 -0.95
N SER A 958 12.23 1.56 -2.25
CA SER A 958 13.60 1.62 -2.78
C SER A 958 14.42 2.87 -2.39
N ARG A 959 13.81 3.79 -1.63
CA ARG A 959 14.40 5.01 -1.06
C ARG A 959 15.16 4.76 0.25
N PHE A 960 14.71 3.85 1.13
CA PHE A 960 15.26 3.69 2.50
C PHE A 960 16.24 2.52 2.65
N LYS A 961 16.84 2.08 1.52
CA LYS A 961 17.76 0.93 1.44
C LYS A 961 18.98 0.97 2.38
N TRP A 962 19.30 2.12 2.96
CA TRP A 962 20.35 2.30 3.94
C TRP A 962 20.02 1.70 5.32
N LEU A 963 18.74 1.49 5.67
CA LEU A 963 18.36 0.77 6.91
C LEU A 963 18.86 -0.68 6.90
N PHE A 964 18.90 -1.30 5.72
CA PHE A 964 19.32 -2.69 5.50
C PHE A 964 20.78 -2.75 5.01
N LYS A 965 21.69 -2.13 5.77
CA LYS A 965 23.14 -2.20 5.53
C LYS A 965 23.89 -2.52 6.82
N PRO A 966 24.89 -3.42 6.77
CA PRO A 966 25.66 -3.84 7.95
C PRO A 966 26.15 -2.67 8.82
N GLY A 967 25.96 -2.80 10.14
CA GLY A 967 26.36 -1.79 11.11
C GLY A 967 25.57 -0.46 11.08
N GLN A 968 24.39 -0.41 10.45
CA GLN A 968 23.38 0.63 10.75
C GLN A 968 22.43 0.12 11.86
N GLN A 969 21.95 1.03 12.72
CA GLN A 969 20.90 0.67 13.68
C GLN A 969 19.54 0.61 12.97
N ARG A 970 18.77 -0.45 13.23
CA ARG A 970 17.37 -0.60 12.81
C ARG A 970 16.46 0.29 13.65
N HIS A 971 16.54 1.60 13.41
CA HIS A 971 15.72 2.61 14.08
C HIS A 971 14.22 2.37 13.85
N ASP A 972 13.85 1.81 12.70
CA ASP A 972 12.52 1.30 12.39
C ASP A 972 12.02 0.29 13.44
N GLU A 973 12.84 -0.71 13.79
CA GLU A 973 12.45 -1.75 14.76
C GLU A 973 12.51 -1.24 16.21
N ILE A 974 13.54 -0.45 16.55
CA ILE A 974 13.74 0.10 17.90
C ILE A 974 12.62 1.08 18.27
N LEU A 975 12.21 1.97 17.36
CA LEU A 975 11.21 3.00 17.65
C LEU A 975 9.80 2.42 17.82
N VAL A 976 9.45 1.31 17.15
CA VAL A 976 8.19 0.60 17.41
C VAL A 976 8.11 0.13 18.87
N GLY A 977 9.16 -0.52 19.37
CA GLY A 977 9.26 -0.89 20.79
C GLY A 977 9.22 0.33 21.71
N ALA A 978 9.94 1.39 21.33
CA ALA A 978 10.04 2.63 22.09
C ALA A 978 8.68 3.31 22.34
N VAL A 979 7.81 3.34 21.31
CA VAL A 979 6.45 3.90 21.35
C VAL A 979 5.54 3.04 22.22
N HIS A 980 5.56 1.70 22.05
CA HIS A 980 4.73 0.82 22.88
C HIS A 980 5.07 0.93 24.37
N ASP A 981 6.35 1.05 24.73
CA ASP A 981 6.76 1.17 26.14
C ASP A 981 6.37 2.53 26.74
N ALA A 982 6.47 3.62 25.96
CA ALA A 982 5.98 4.95 26.37
C ALA A 982 4.45 4.97 26.55
N ALA A 983 3.72 4.37 25.61
CA ALA A 983 2.27 4.24 25.65
C ALA A 983 1.81 3.39 26.84
N HIS A 984 2.42 2.22 27.08
CA HIS A 984 2.07 1.36 28.22
C HIS A 984 2.34 2.05 29.57
N THR A 985 3.42 2.87 29.65
CA THR A 985 3.72 3.68 30.84
C THR A 985 2.62 4.71 31.10
N LEU A 986 2.21 5.46 30.07
CA LEU A 986 1.14 6.46 30.19
C LEU A 986 -0.22 5.80 30.49
N ALA A 987 -0.56 4.71 29.81
CA ALA A 987 -1.80 3.97 30.03
C ALA A 987 -1.88 3.36 31.44
N THR A 988 -0.82 2.67 31.89
CA THR A 988 -0.73 2.09 33.24
C THR A 988 -0.91 3.15 34.32
N ARG A 989 -0.32 4.33 34.12
CA ARG A 989 -0.54 5.48 35.02
C ARG A 989 -1.98 5.96 34.98
N ALA A 990 -2.48 6.26 33.78
CA ALA A 990 -3.74 6.94 33.59
C ALA A 990 -4.97 6.09 34.01
N VAL A 991 -4.92 4.77 33.83
CA VAL A 991 -5.97 3.86 34.35
C VAL A 991 -6.02 3.92 35.90
N ALA A 992 -4.87 3.90 36.58
CA ALA A 992 -4.81 3.97 38.04
C ALA A 992 -5.32 5.30 38.61
N GLU A 993 -5.15 6.39 37.87
CA GLU A 993 -5.65 7.72 38.20
C GLU A 993 -7.10 7.99 37.70
N GLY A 994 -7.71 7.04 36.98
CA GLY A 994 -9.08 7.15 36.46
C GLY A 994 -9.24 8.05 35.23
N ARG A 995 -8.16 8.33 34.49
CA ARG A 995 -8.12 9.19 33.30
C ARG A 995 -8.07 8.38 32.01
N THR A 996 -9.19 7.73 31.68
CA THR A 996 -9.31 6.84 30.52
C THR A 996 -9.25 7.56 29.17
N ASP A 997 -9.35 8.88 29.15
CA ASP A 997 -9.03 9.75 28.03
C ASP A 997 -7.55 9.64 27.60
N LEU A 998 -6.61 9.74 28.53
CA LEU A 998 -5.17 9.60 28.24
C LEU A 998 -4.80 8.15 27.85
N VAL A 999 -5.55 7.16 28.34
CA VAL A 999 -5.36 5.75 27.93
C VAL A 999 -5.69 5.56 26.45
N ARG A 1000 -6.75 6.21 25.94
CA ARG A 1000 -7.10 6.17 24.51
C ARG A 1000 -6.00 6.79 23.67
N VAL A 1001 -5.53 8.00 24.04
CA VAL A 1001 -4.40 8.69 23.37
C VAL A 1001 -3.15 7.79 23.29
N ALA A 1002 -2.79 7.14 24.40
CA ALA A 1002 -1.66 6.21 24.44
C ALA A 1002 -1.87 4.99 23.53
N CYS A 1003 -3.06 4.38 23.59
CA CYS A 1003 -3.38 3.20 22.79
C CYS A 1003 -3.49 3.51 21.29
N ASP A 1004 -3.95 4.71 20.91
CA ASP A 1004 -4.03 5.14 19.51
C ASP A 1004 -2.64 5.41 18.92
N ALA A 1005 -1.76 6.12 19.62
CA ALA A 1005 -0.36 6.29 19.20
C ALA A 1005 0.37 4.94 19.08
N ALA A 1006 0.13 4.01 20.01
CA ALA A 1006 0.65 2.64 19.93
C ALA A 1006 0.10 1.86 18.73
N ARG A 1007 -1.20 1.99 18.42
CA ARG A 1007 -1.85 1.35 17.27
C ARG A 1007 -1.39 1.93 15.93
N LEU A 1008 -1.03 3.22 15.87
CA LEU A 1008 -0.40 3.85 14.71
C LEU A 1008 1.01 3.30 14.46
N ALA A 1009 1.81 3.12 15.52
CA ALA A 1009 3.16 2.58 15.39
C ALA A 1009 3.18 1.09 15.01
N ASN A 1010 2.33 0.26 15.64
CA ASN A 1010 2.09 -1.14 15.24
C ASN A 1010 0.74 -1.65 15.80
N PRO A 1011 -0.28 -1.88 14.95
CA PRO A 1011 -1.62 -2.29 15.40
C PRO A 1011 -1.70 -3.75 15.89
N HIS A 1012 -0.64 -4.54 15.71
CA HIS A 1012 -0.66 -5.97 16.01
C HIS A 1012 -0.25 -6.34 17.43
N ALA A 1013 0.50 -5.50 18.15
CA ALA A 1013 0.91 -5.79 19.53
C ALA A 1013 -0.31 -5.82 20.49
N ASP A 1014 -0.39 -6.85 21.34
CA ASP A 1014 -1.52 -7.02 22.28
C ASP A 1014 -1.59 -5.91 23.34
N ILE A 1015 -0.44 -5.28 23.66
CA ILE A 1015 -0.29 -4.32 24.76
C ILE A 1015 -1.34 -3.20 24.69
N ALA A 1016 -1.48 -2.55 23.53
CA ALA A 1016 -2.43 -1.45 23.33
C ALA A 1016 -3.91 -1.88 23.37
N TRP A 1017 -4.20 -3.17 23.14
CA TRP A 1017 -5.56 -3.72 23.24
C TRP A 1017 -5.89 -4.12 24.68
N LEU A 1018 -4.92 -4.65 25.42
CA LEU A 1018 -5.04 -4.97 26.85
C LEU A 1018 -5.13 -3.68 27.71
N ASP A 1019 -4.32 -2.66 27.41
CA ASP A 1019 -4.43 -1.33 28.05
C ASP A 1019 -5.78 -0.67 27.78
N GLN A 1020 -6.28 -0.77 26.54
CA GLN A 1020 -7.63 -0.33 26.19
C GLN A 1020 -8.71 -1.09 26.97
N ALA A 1021 -8.53 -2.41 27.19
CA ALA A 1021 -9.44 -3.22 27.99
C ALA A 1021 -9.46 -2.81 29.47
N ALA A 1022 -8.32 -2.39 30.04
CA ALA A 1022 -8.26 -1.86 31.41
C ALA A 1022 -9.06 -0.55 31.56
N ALA A 1023 -9.00 0.35 30.58
CA ALA A 1023 -9.88 1.52 30.53
C ALA A 1023 -11.36 1.15 30.36
N VAL A 1024 -11.68 0.17 29.52
CA VAL A 1024 -13.08 -0.31 29.34
C VAL A 1024 -13.61 -0.99 30.61
N GLU A 1025 -12.80 -1.69 31.39
CA GLU A 1025 -13.22 -2.23 32.70
C GLU A 1025 -13.52 -1.11 33.70
N ALA A 1026 -12.75 -0.03 33.69
CA ALA A 1026 -12.99 1.14 34.55
C ALA A 1026 -14.26 1.93 34.15
N GLU A 1027 -14.55 2.06 32.86
CA GLU A 1027 -15.73 2.78 32.36
C GLU A 1027 -17.02 1.96 32.37
N SER A 1028 -16.96 0.71 31.90
CA SER A 1028 -18.12 -0.13 31.54
C SER A 1028 -18.16 -1.47 32.28
N GLY A 1029 -17.15 -1.78 33.09
CA GLY A 1029 -17.06 -3.02 33.85
C GLY A 1029 -16.51 -4.21 33.06
N ARG A 1030 -16.07 -5.23 33.80
CA ARG A 1030 -15.26 -6.35 33.31
C ARG A 1030 -15.84 -7.10 32.11
N ALA A 1031 -17.16 -7.22 32.00
CA ALA A 1031 -17.79 -7.94 30.89
C ALA A 1031 -17.48 -7.30 29.52
N ALA A 1032 -17.49 -5.97 29.44
CA ALA A 1032 -17.14 -5.24 28.21
C ALA A 1032 -15.64 -5.34 27.90
N ALA A 1033 -14.78 -5.36 28.93
CA ALA A 1033 -13.35 -5.58 28.76
C ALA A 1033 -13.05 -7.00 28.27
N GLY A 1034 -13.70 -8.02 28.83
CA GLY A 1034 -13.59 -9.40 28.38
C GLY A 1034 -14.09 -9.61 26.95
N GLU A 1035 -15.15 -8.91 26.53
CA GLU A 1035 -15.61 -8.93 25.14
C GLU A 1035 -14.60 -8.30 24.17
N LEU A 1036 -14.00 -7.15 24.53
CA LEU A 1036 -12.92 -6.52 23.74
C LEU A 1036 -11.67 -7.40 23.69
N VAL A 1037 -11.25 -8.00 24.81
CA VAL A 1037 -10.11 -8.93 24.87
C VAL A 1037 -10.36 -10.16 24.01
N ARG A 1038 -11.57 -10.74 24.07
CA ARG A 1038 -11.95 -11.86 23.21
C ARG A 1038 -11.83 -11.46 21.74
N GLU A 1039 -12.48 -10.39 21.30
CA GLU A 1039 -12.47 -9.97 19.90
C GLU A 1039 -11.08 -9.54 19.40
N GLN A 1040 -10.34 -8.74 20.18
CA GLN A 1040 -9.13 -8.03 19.73
C GLN A 1040 -7.82 -8.69 20.19
N VAL A 1041 -7.84 -9.71 21.04
CA VAL A 1041 -6.62 -10.39 21.54
C VAL A 1041 -6.67 -11.91 21.38
N LEU A 1042 -7.81 -12.54 21.67
CA LEU A 1042 -7.96 -14.00 21.60
C LEU A 1042 -8.38 -14.48 20.20
N ASP A 1043 -9.47 -13.95 19.67
CA ASP A 1043 -10.08 -14.38 18.39
C ASP A 1043 -9.42 -13.71 17.16
N ARG A 1044 -8.60 -12.67 17.37
CA ARG A 1044 -8.04 -11.81 16.29
C ARG A 1044 -6.97 -12.49 15.43
N LEU A 1045 -6.23 -13.45 16.00
CA LEU A 1045 -5.09 -14.12 15.35
C LEU A 1045 -5.08 -15.60 15.74
N ASP A 1046 -4.95 -16.49 14.76
CA ASP A 1046 -4.78 -17.94 14.97
C ASP A 1046 -3.32 -18.25 15.39
N GLU A 1047 -2.93 -17.71 16.55
CA GLU A 1047 -1.60 -17.76 17.14
C GLU A 1047 -1.69 -17.90 18.66
N ASP A 1048 -0.88 -18.80 19.25
CA ASP A 1048 -0.73 -18.93 20.71
C ASP A 1048 -0.53 -17.56 21.39
N LEU A 1049 -1.31 -17.31 22.45
CA LEU A 1049 -1.27 -16.08 23.23
C LEU A 1049 0.13 -15.91 23.89
N PRO A 1050 0.78 -14.73 23.81
CA PRO A 1050 2.02 -14.46 24.53
C PRO A 1050 1.86 -14.69 26.03
N SER A 1051 2.87 -15.25 26.69
CA SER A 1051 2.81 -15.56 28.14
C SER A 1051 2.58 -14.32 29.02
N ARG A 1052 3.03 -13.14 28.56
CA ARG A 1052 2.66 -11.84 29.17
C ARG A 1052 1.17 -11.56 29.03
N SER A 1053 0.62 -11.68 27.83
CA SER A 1053 -0.80 -11.46 27.54
C SER A 1053 -1.69 -12.45 28.32
N GLU A 1054 -1.31 -13.73 28.36
CA GLU A 1054 -1.95 -14.78 29.16
C GLU A 1054 -2.01 -14.40 30.65
N LYS A 1055 -0.85 -14.09 31.25
CA LYS A 1055 -0.74 -13.66 32.65
C LYS A 1055 -1.62 -12.45 32.97
N VAL A 1056 -1.73 -11.47 32.07
CA VAL A 1056 -2.63 -10.32 32.22
C VAL A 1056 -4.09 -10.75 32.13
N VAL A 1057 -4.48 -11.53 31.12
CA VAL A 1057 -5.88 -11.99 30.93
C VAL A 1057 -6.36 -12.84 32.13
N GLU A 1058 -5.49 -13.67 32.70
CA GLU A 1058 -5.75 -14.39 33.96
C GLU A 1058 -5.88 -13.45 35.16
N GLN A 1059 -4.89 -12.56 35.39
CA GLN A 1059 -4.85 -11.61 36.50
C GLN A 1059 -6.08 -10.69 36.55
N ARG A 1060 -6.65 -10.38 35.38
CA ARG A 1060 -7.85 -9.52 35.22
C ARG A 1060 -9.17 -10.29 35.18
N GLU A 1061 -9.14 -11.63 35.18
CA GLU A 1061 -10.30 -12.51 34.98
C GLU A 1061 -11.08 -12.22 33.67
N TRP A 1062 -10.42 -11.67 32.64
CA TRP A 1062 -11.07 -11.25 31.38
C TRP A 1062 -11.54 -12.43 30.52
N GLY A 1063 -10.87 -13.58 30.60
CA GLY A 1063 -11.30 -14.82 29.94
C GLY A 1063 -12.46 -15.56 30.63
N ALA A 1064 -12.94 -15.10 31.79
CA ALA A 1064 -13.93 -15.83 32.60
C ALA A 1064 -15.40 -15.63 32.19
N ALA A 1065 -15.65 -15.01 31.02
CA ALA A 1065 -16.97 -14.60 30.55
C ALA A 1065 -17.39 -15.31 29.23
N GLY A 1066 -17.30 -16.64 29.21
CA GLY A 1066 -17.70 -17.51 28.09
C GLY A 1066 -17.92 -18.96 28.49
#